data_AF-A0AAP0N6W4-F1
#
_entry.id   AF-A0AAP0N6W4-F1
#
_cell.length_a   1.000
_cell.length_b   1.000
_cell.length_c   1.000
_cell.angle_alpha   90.00
_cell.angle_beta   90.00
_cell.angle_gamma   90.00
#
_symmetry.space_group_name_H-M   'P 1'
#
loop_
_entity.id
_entity.type
_entity.pdbx_description
1 polymer ?
#
loop_
_entity_poly.entity_id
_entity_poly.type
_entity_poly.pdbx_seq_one_letter_code
_entity_poly.pdbx_strand_id
1 'polypeptide(L)'
;MPSASDGTTTTGVASNPDPEVPKVPYITARIIYSSFTYAFPLSPGPKFIRLYFHVASYSGLNPSKAYFSVVAGRYTLLSDFRPSVTADSLNSTHFTRDFSVYVKEGRLNITFNPSPTTSNAFAFVNGIEIFSMPLNLYIPHGNGSLPFIGQHDPFIIHDDETALEMLYQVNVGVLLERVITSIFGAWIDDLSYISGSQHGISVDSRNLFNAFNYTSGILLDYAAPLGMYSSARTMENDETFNVNYNLTWTFPVDSGFKYLVRLHFCEISFEVTQVNQRVFNVYINNQTAENALDLVALTGAPFVTVYRDYVVMVPNGTKNKQDLWLALHPNMESKPKYANAILNGIEILKLSDGSNNLAAYERLVNEPPAKKRRPFSIIVGGVFGGIAGLFLICYTVVHIARNGGKRVSACAARVSQFSTADRHRNANILVWADDSSYVPLENIALNCGSSSLKSSSYDGRNWSSDIRSQFVPATADTDSIPAEASFMYPAVPEVPYKTARIFRSQFTFTFDVTPGPKFVRLHFYPSSYLGLNASKAFLSVTALGGRYSLLKNFSASLNADYLNFAYLMREFTIYVSGHILDITFTPSSKASDAYAFVNGIELVSTPLNLYIRGADVPISFIGYSSVPFYIDYTSALETMYRLNVGGQDIEPNADSGLFRRWTNDQAFIFGAADGVNHFNFSMALRYPKTVPLYTAPQSVYRTARTMFPNDFTYHLNYNLSWFCPIDSGFNYLVRLHFCELDEAITKSNQRVFQIFIDNQTAEDDADVVGWSGGRGVPVFKDYVVMMEAVKQGKQDLWLDLHPNMETRPQHINVILNGVEIFKLSSDGNLAGLNPLKIGSVGALSPIEPSSHSSEISKKITFIIIGCSCGGVVLLFLLCLLAYWLKNIREQSNVKKKKKMMNTRLCHNFSINSQLVNTHKMAGCESKESSRHQSGSDGAENAKNDAPDMATVFGAVVGIAVAVCGIACMASGSGSINKKTMKAPGRNYCIYREDFQRDPAGYFRDLRK
;
A
#
# COMPACT_ATOMS: atom_id res chain seq x y z
N MET A 1 6.18 23.69 13.80
CA MET A 1 6.69 22.73 14.81
C MET A 1 6.07 23.09 16.16
N PRO A 2 5.75 22.12 17.04
CA PRO A 2 5.52 22.39 18.45
C PRO A 2 6.80 22.93 19.12
N SER A 3 6.65 23.71 20.19
CA SER A 3 7.76 24.20 21.02
C SER A 3 8.40 23.04 21.79
N ALA A 4 9.74 22.96 21.79
CA ALA A 4 10.47 22.01 22.62
C ALA A 4 10.58 22.51 24.06
N SER A 5 10.21 21.66 25.02
CA SER A 5 10.69 21.69 26.41
C SER A 5 11.77 20.62 26.59
N ASP A 6 12.62 20.78 27.62
CA ASP A 6 13.91 20.09 27.77
C ASP A 6 13.83 18.58 28.12
N GLY A 7 13.24 17.75 27.24
CA GLY A 7 13.02 16.31 27.47
C GLY A 7 13.28 15.36 26.30
N THR A 8 13.60 15.85 25.09
CA THR A 8 13.83 14.99 23.91
C THR A 8 15.07 15.38 23.12
N THR A 9 15.76 14.39 22.56
CA THR A 9 16.82 14.57 21.56
C THR A 9 16.43 13.86 20.27
N THR A 10 17.01 14.29 19.15
CA THR A 10 16.89 13.57 17.86
C THR A 10 18.28 13.08 17.47
N THR A 11 18.42 11.78 17.22
CA THR A 11 19.71 11.14 16.94
C THR A 11 19.64 10.26 15.70
N GLY A 12 20.76 10.21 14.98
CA GLY A 12 20.94 9.26 13.88
C GLY A 12 21.34 7.88 14.41
N VAL A 13 21.12 6.86 13.58
CA VAL A 13 21.73 5.53 13.78
C VAL A 13 23.26 5.67 13.80
N ALA A 14 23.94 5.03 14.74
CA ALA A 14 25.40 5.02 14.79
C ALA A 14 25.96 3.79 14.07
N SER A 15 26.94 4.01 13.17
CA SER A 15 27.51 3.03 12.21
C SER A 15 26.52 2.54 11.14
N ASN A 16 27.04 1.83 10.11
CA ASN A 16 26.32 1.54 8.87
C ASN A 16 24.89 1.02 9.11
N PRO A 17 23.85 1.64 8.52
CA PRO A 17 22.56 0.97 8.42
C PRO A 17 22.74 -0.28 7.56
N ASP A 18 22.04 -1.34 7.95
CA ASP A 18 21.87 -2.54 7.14
C ASP A 18 21.26 -2.15 5.77
N PRO A 19 21.84 -2.56 4.63
CA PRO A 19 21.33 -2.20 3.31
C PRO A 19 19.90 -2.69 3.04
N GLU A 20 19.38 -3.65 3.82
CA GLU A 20 18.00 -4.14 3.70
C GLU A 20 16.97 -3.24 4.42
N VAL A 21 17.40 -2.28 5.25
CA VAL A 21 16.50 -1.37 6.00
C VAL A 21 16.16 -0.12 5.17
N PRO A 22 14.87 0.19 4.91
CA PRO A 22 14.47 1.40 4.19
C PRO A 22 14.94 2.70 4.87
N LYS A 23 15.62 3.58 4.12
CA LYS A 23 16.19 4.82 4.68
C LYS A 23 15.15 5.73 5.33
N VAL A 24 13.95 5.85 4.76
CA VAL A 24 12.82 6.56 5.40
C VAL A 24 11.77 5.54 5.84
N PRO A 25 11.21 5.69 7.06
CA PRO A 25 11.57 6.68 8.09
C PRO A 25 12.73 6.25 9.02
N TYR A 26 13.35 5.08 8.81
CA TYR A 26 14.17 4.40 9.83
C TYR A 26 15.60 4.94 10.07
N ILE A 27 16.11 5.90 9.30
CA ILE A 27 17.49 6.45 9.43
C ILE A 27 17.73 7.31 10.69
N THR A 28 16.67 7.84 11.30
CA THR A 28 16.73 8.67 12.53
C THR A 28 15.65 8.25 13.51
N ALA A 29 15.87 8.50 14.81
CA ALA A 29 14.83 8.40 15.83
C ALA A 29 14.77 9.67 16.70
N ARG A 30 13.58 10.01 17.20
CA ARG A 30 13.46 10.87 18.39
C ARG A 30 13.63 9.98 19.62
N ILE A 31 14.57 10.34 20.49
CA ILE A 31 14.74 9.74 21.80
C ILE A 31 14.05 10.62 22.85
N ILE A 32 13.32 9.97 23.74
CA ILE A 32 12.37 10.58 24.67
C ILE A 32 12.69 10.04 26.07
N TYR A 33 13.15 10.89 26.98
CA TYR A 33 13.59 10.49 28.34
C TYR A 33 12.57 10.81 29.44
N SER A 34 11.57 11.63 29.13
CA SER A 34 10.42 11.96 29.97
C SER A 34 9.15 11.94 29.12
N SER A 35 7.96 12.02 29.72
CA SER A 35 6.70 12.03 28.98
C SER A 35 6.68 13.12 27.90
N PHE A 36 6.41 12.73 26.65
CA PHE A 36 6.41 13.65 25.50
C PHE A 36 5.21 13.41 24.60
N THR A 37 4.50 14.48 24.26
CA THR A 37 3.27 14.46 23.46
C THR A 37 3.45 15.17 22.12
N TYR A 38 3.21 14.46 21.03
CA TYR A 38 2.92 15.07 19.73
C TYR A 38 1.44 15.48 19.69
N ALA A 39 1.14 16.66 19.15
CA ALA A 39 -0.22 17.16 18.99
C ALA A 39 -0.50 17.49 17.52
N PHE A 40 -1.44 16.77 16.90
CA PHE A 40 -1.81 16.87 15.50
C PHE A 40 -3.20 17.50 15.37
N PRO A 41 -3.36 18.67 14.73
CA PRO A 41 -4.69 19.19 14.39
C PRO A 41 -5.26 18.35 13.25
N LEU A 42 -6.39 17.68 13.47
CA LEU A 42 -7.03 16.77 12.53
C LEU A 42 -8.54 16.99 12.54
N SER A 43 -9.22 16.63 11.45
CA SER A 43 -10.68 16.52 11.44
C SER A 43 -11.16 15.37 12.36
N PRO A 44 -12.38 15.44 12.90
CA PRO A 44 -13.01 14.31 13.58
C PRO A 44 -13.17 13.06 12.70
N GLY A 45 -13.67 11.97 13.27
CA GLY A 45 -13.83 10.68 12.60
C GLY A 45 -12.59 9.79 12.73
N PRO A 46 -12.62 8.55 12.20
CA PRO A 46 -11.54 7.60 12.37
C PRO A 46 -10.25 8.04 11.66
N LYS A 47 -9.11 7.68 12.27
CA LYS A 47 -7.76 7.97 11.79
C LYS A 47 -6.91 6.71 11.94
N PHE A 48 -6.18 6.36 10.88
CA PHE A 48 -5.13 5.35 10.96
C PHE A 48 -3.87 6.01 11.56
N ILE A 49 -3.14 5.26 12.39
CA ILE A 49 -1.87 5.67 13.00
C ILE A 49 -0.87 4.54 12.79
N ARG A 50 0.23 4.82 12.10
CA ARG A 50 1.35 3.90 11.95
C ARG A 50 2.58 4.44 12.69
N LEU A 51 3.10 3.63 13.62
CA LEU A 51 4.31 3.91 14.39
C LEU A 51 5.46 3.06 13.86
N TYR A 52 6.54 3.70 13.41
CA TYR A 52 7.69 3.02 12.84
C TYR A 52 8.81 2.85 13.87
N PHE A 53 9.36 1.63 13.97
CA PHE A 53 10.46 1.28 14.89
C PHE A 53 11.58 0.52 14.17
N HIS A 54 12.82 0.95 14.40
CA HIS A 54 14.05 0.27 13.97
C HIS A 54 14.96 0.09 15.20
N VAL A 55 15.27 -1.16 15.53
CA VAL A 55 15.96 -1.57 16.77
C VAL A 55 17.47 -1.51 16.57
N ALA A 56 17.98 -0.28 16.47
CA ALA A 56 19.40 0.03 16.28
C ALA A 56 20.04 0.70 17.51
N SER A 57 21.38 0.76 17.53
CA SER A 57 22.14 1.48 18.55
C SER A 57 22.21 2.98 18.22
N TYR A 58 21.28 3.77 18.76
CA TYR A 58 21.25 5.23 18.56
C TYR A 58 22.26 5.92 19.49
N SER A 59 23.34 6.47 18.93
CA SER A 59 24.36 7.24 19.67
C SER A 59 24.91 6.55 20.95
N GLY A 60 25.03 5.22 20.93
CA GLY A 60 25.52 4.43 22.08
C GLY A 60 24.44 4.04 23.11
N LEU A 61 23.17 4.42 22.89
CA LEU A 61 22.05 3.88 23.63
C LEU A 61 21.84 2.41 23.22
N ASN A 62 21.72 1.51 24.21
CA ASN A 62 21.35 0.13 23.98
C ASN A 62 19.82 0.05 23.78
N PRO A 63 19.30 -0.42 22.62
CA PRO A 63 17.87 -0.49 22.36
C PRO A 63 17.12 -1.45 23.29
N SER A 64 17.78 -2.39 23.97
CA SER A 64 17.11 -3.23 24.99
C SER A 64 16.70 -2.48 26.26
N LYS A 65 17.10 -1.20 26.40
CA LYS A 65 16.60 -0.26 27.42
C LYS A 65 15.42 0.60 26.95
N ALA A 66 14.99 0.45 25.70
CA ALA A 66 13.76 1.09 25.23
C ALA A 66 12.56 0.34 25.84
N TYR A 67 11.88 1.00 26.78
CA TYR A 67 10.79 0.40 27.55
C TYR A 67 9.78 1.50 27.91
N PHE A 68 8.62 1.50 27.26
CA PHE A 68 7.71 2.66 27.27
C PHE A 68 6.27 2.33 26.88
N SER A 69 5.34 3.19 27.26
CA SER A 69 3.94 3.13 26.83
C SER A 69 3.64 4.21 25.78
N VAL A 70 2.64 3.98 24.92
CA VAL A 70 2.14 4.95 23.94
C VAL A 70 0.62 5.08 24.04
N VAL A 71 0.15 6.31 24.22
CA VAL A 71 -1.27 6.66 24.37
C VAL A 71 -1.67 7.63 23.26
N ALA A 72 -2.79 7.38 22.59
CA ALA A 72 -3.35 8.20 21.52
C ALA A 72 -4.76 8.70 21.89
N GLY A 73 -4.90 9.97 22.23
CA GLY A 73 -6.15 10.51 22.77
C GLY A 73 -6.56 9.81 24.07
N ARG A 74 -7.65 9.04 24.04
CA ARG A 74 -8.10 8.17 25.16
C ARG A 74 -7.60 6.73 25.09
N TYR A 75 -6.91 6.34 24.03
CA TYR A 75 -6.58 4.95 23.72
C TYR A 75 -5.16 4.59 24.16
N THR A 76 -5.00 3.52 24.93
CA THR A 76 -3.68 2.96 25.22
C THR A 76 -3.30 2.00 24.09
N LEU A 77 -2.44 2.45 23.18
CA LEU A 77 -2.01 1.66 22.03
C LEU A 77 -0.95 0.62 22.43
N LEU A 78 0.00 1.05 23.28
CA LEU A 78 1.13 0.25 23.74
C LEU A 78 1.36 0.51 25.24
N SER A 79 1.70 -0.51 26.02
CA SER A 79 2.01 -0.38 27.44
C SER A 79 3.23 -1.24 27.78
N ASP A 80 4.20 -0.67 28.49
CA ASP A 80 5.48 -1.34 28.83
C ASP A 80 6.11 -2.05 27.61
N PHE A 81 6.05 -1.41 26.44
CA PHE A 81 6.46 -1.96 25.16
C PHE A 81 7.98 -2.04 25.04
N ARG A 82 8.47 -3.18 24.55
CA ARG A 82 9.89 -3.48 24.27
C ARG A 82 10.09 -3.68 22.77
N PRO A 83 10.58 -2.67 22.02
CA PRO A 83 10.82 -2.80 20.59
C PRO A 83 11.74 -3.96 20.23
N SER A 84 12.76 -4.26 21.06
CA SER A 84 13.68 -5.38 20.81
C SER A 84 12.99 -6.73 20.87
N VAL A 85 12.13 -6.97 21.86
CA VAL A 85 11.38 -8.24 21.98
C VAL A 85 10.44 -8.43 20.78
N THR A 86 9.89 -7.34 20.24
CA THR A 86 9.10 -7.38 19.01
C THR A 86 9.96 -7.68 17.78
N ALA A 87 11.11 -7.03 17.61
CA ALA A 87 12.07 -7.34 16.55
C ALA A 87 12.55 -8.80 16.59
N ASP A 88 12.93 -9.30 17.77
CA ASP A 88 13.36 -10.69 18.00
C ASP A 88 12.27 -11.69 17.59
N SER A 89 10.99 -11.41 17.92
CA SER A 89 9.84 -12.26 17.58
C SER A 89 9.36 -12.17 16.14
N LEU A 90 9.70 -11.08 15.42
CA LEU A 90 9.45 -10.92 13.98
C LEU A 90 10.64 -11.38 13.12
N ASN A 91 11.79 -11.70 13.74
CA ASN A 91 13.07 -11.90 13.05
C ASN A 91 13.44 -10.74 12.10
N SER A 92 13.12 -9.49 12.50
CA SER A 92 13.40 -8.28 11.72
C SER A 92 13.87 -7.15 12.61
N THR A 93 14.93 -6.45 12.18
CA THR A 93 15.47 -5.26 12.86
C THR A 93 14.53 -4.06 12.82
N HIS A 94 13.56 -4.04 11.90
CA HIS A 94 12.62 -2.93 11.72
C HIS A 94 11.19 -3.42 11.44
N PHE A 95 10.20 -2.68 11.94
CA PHE A 95 8.78 -3.04 11.83
C PHE A 95 7.89 -1.80 12.08
N THR A 96 6.58 -1.99 11.92
CA THR A 96 5.56 -0.99 12.24
C THR A 96 4.57 -1.51 13.28
N ARG A 97 3.82 -0.60 13.92
CA ARG A 97 2.61 -0.94 14.69
C ARG A 97 1.49 -0.01 14.23
N ASP A 98 0.38 -0.63 13.85
CA ASP A 98 -0.62 -0.06 12.95
C ASP A 98 -2.00 -0.09 13.63
N PHE A 99 -2.60 1.08 13.82
CA PHE A 99 -3.77 1.27 14.66
C PHE A 99 -4.85 2.09 13.95
N SER A 100 -6.11 1.87 14.31
CA SER A 100 -7.22 2.76 13.97
C SER A 100 -7.86 3.31 15.25
N VAL A 101 -8.05 4.62 15.34
CA VAL A 101 -8.70 5.28 16.48
C VAL A 101 -9.72 6.30 16.01
N TYR A 102 -10.83 6.45 16.75
CA TYR A 102 -11.79 7.53 16.50
C TYR A 102 -11.34 8.84 17.15
N VAL A 103 -11.24 9.90 16.36
CA VAL A 103 -10.89 11.25 16.83
C VAL A 103 -12.18 12.06 17.01
N LYS A 104 -12.53 12.40 18.26
CA LYS A 104 -13.74 13.18 18.60
C LYS A 104 -13.52 14.69 18.55
N GLU A 105 -12.39 15.16 19.07
CA GLU A 105 -12.00 16.58 19.07
C GLU A 105 -11.25 16.93 17.77
N GLY A 106 -11.12 18.22 17.44
CA GLY A 106 -10.32 18.70 16.29
C GLY A 106 -8.79 18.54 16.44
N ARG A 107 -8.35 17.53 17.20
CA ARG A 107 -6.95 17.28 17.57
C ARG A 107 -6.77 15.83 18.03
N LEU A 108 -5.66 15.22 17.61
CA LEU A 108 -5.14 13.96 18.16
C LEU A 108 -3.83 14.24 18.89
N ASN A 109 -3.74 13.80 20.15
CA ASN A 109 -2.51 13.82 20.94
C ASN A 109 -1.92 12.41 21.01
N ILE A 110 -0.64 12.22 20.68
CA ILE A 110 0.07 10.94 20.82
C ILE A 110 1.23 11.13 21.81
N THR A 111 1.13 10.48 22.96
CA THR A 111 2.05 10.61 24.10
C THR A 111 2.89 9.35 24.28
N PHE A 112 4.22 9.53 24.30
CA PHE A 112 5.20 8.49 24.60
C PHE A 112 5.67 8.64 26.05
N ASN A 113 5.57 7.57 26.82
CA ASN A 113 5.83 7.53 28.26
C ASN A 113 6.91 6.49 28.59
N PRO A 114 8.18 6.89 28.78
CA PRO A 114 9.23 5.99 29.28
C PRO A 114 8.82 5.36 30.62
N SER A 115 9.03 4.06 30.77
CA SER A 115 8.51 3.31 31.92
C SER A 115 9.26 3.66 33.21
N PRO A 116 8.57 4.10 34.27
CA PRO A 116 9.20 4.57 35.51
C PRO A 116 9.85 3.45 36.33
N THR A 117 9.59 2.17 35.99
CA THR A 117 10.13 1.01 36.71
C THR A 117 11.58 0.71 36.36
N THR A 118 12.10 1.23 35.24
CA THR A 118 13.40 0.83 34.67
C THR A 118 14.37 2.02 34.63
N SER A 119 15.52 1.88 35.30
CA SER A 119 16.50 2.96 35.43
C SER A 119 17.14 3.35 34.09
N ASN A 120 16.94 4.61 33.70
CA ASN A 120 17.32 5.15 32.38
C ASN A 120 16.60 4.47 31.21
N ALA A 121 15.35 4.07 31.40
CA ALA A 121 14.45 3.77 30.30
C ALA A 121 14.25 5.01 29.41
N PHE A 122 14.03 4.77 28.13
CA PHE A 122 13.64 5.79 27.16
C PHE A 122 12.56 5.25 26.23
N ALA A 123 11.80 6.16 25.63
CA ALA A 123 10.98 5.87 24.47
C ALA A 123 11.71 6.31 23.20
N PHE A 124 11.43 5.64 22.08
CA PHE A 124 11.85 6.13 20.77
C PHE A 124 10.80 5.86 19.70
N VAL A 125 10.85 6.64 18.63
CA VAL A 125 10.06 6.43 17.42
C VAL A 125 10.84 6.98 16.22
N ASN A 126 10.82 6.25 15.11
CA ASN A 126 11.50 6.63 13.87
C ASN A 126 10.62 7.52 12.99
N GLY A 127 9.33 7.16 12.88
CA GLY A 127 8.32 7.90 12.14
C GLY A 127 6.93 7.70 12.73
N ILE A 128 6.05 8.66 12.46
CA ILE A 128 4.62 8.60 12.78
C ILE A 128 3.89 9.01 11.49
N GLU A 129 3.09 8.11 10.94
CA GLU A 129 2.19 8.35 9.81
C GLU A 129 0.75 8.35 10.32
N ILE A 130 -0.06 9.29 9.83
CA ILE A 130 -1.47 9.45 10.21
C ILE A 130 -2.27 9.86 8.98
N PHE A 131 -3.35 9.15 8.68
CA PHE A 131 -4.27 9.51 7.60
C PHE A 131 -5.73 9.23 7.97
N SER A 132 -6.66 9.83 7.22
CA SER A 132 -8.11 9.67 7.44
C SER A 132 -8.62 8.32 6.94
N MET A 133 -9.47 7.70 7.74
CA MET A 133 -10.13 6.43 7.42
C MET A 133 -11.57 6.67 6.98
N PRO A 134 -12.16 5.79 6.14
CA PRO A 134 -13.60 5.76 5.94
C PRO A 134 -14.31 5.38 7.24
N LEU A 135 -15.52 5.90 7.45
CA LEU A 135 -16.35 5.55 8.61
C LEU A 135 -16.72 4.07 8.65
N ASN A 136 -16.90 3.43 7.49
CA ASN A 136 -17.60 2.14 7.37
C ASN A 136 -16.69 0.92 7.09
N LEU A 137 -15.36 1.08 7.11
CA LEU A 137 -14.39 0.07 6.62
C LEU A 137 -14.28 -1.19 7.51
N TYR A 138 -14.16 -1.03 8.82
CA TYR A 138 -14.13 -2.14 9.81
C TYR A 138 -15.26 -2.06 10.83
N ILE A 139 -16.16 -1.07 10.71
CA ILE A 139 -17.24 -0.80 11.65
C ILE A 139 -18.49 -0.47 10.82
N PRO A 140 -19.53 -1.32 10.79
CA PRO A 140 -20.65 -1.08 9.88
C PRO A 140 -21.57 0.04 10.39
N HIS A 141 -22.06 0.85 9.46
CA HIS A 141 -22.79 2.10 9.73
C HIS A 141 -23.99 1.89 10.67
N GLY A 142 -24.02 2.61 11.79
CA GLY A 142 -25.17 2.61 12.72
C GLY A 142 -25.21 1.45 13.72
N ASN A 143 -24.07 1.14 14.37
CA ASN A 143 -23.92 0.01 15.31
C ASN A 143 -24.21 -1.35 14.66
N GLY A 144 -23.57 -1.62 13.52
CA GLY A 144 -23.66 -2.91 12.83
C GLY A 144 -23.35 -4.09 13.74
N SER A 145 -24.19 -5.12 13.67
CA SER A 145 -24.13 -6.30 14.53
C SER A 145 -23.41 -7.44 13.82
N LEU A 146 -22.28 -7.88 14.37
CA LEU A 146 -21.41 -8.90 13.80
C LEU A 146 -21.60 -10.26 14.51
N PRO A 147 -21.48 -11.40 13.81
CA PRO A 147 -21.45 -12.72 14.43
C PRO A 147 -20.38 -12.81 15.51
N PHE A 148 -20.77 -13.09 16.75
CA PHE A 148 -19.85 -13.35 17.85
C PHE A 148 -19.67 -14.87 17.98
N ILE A 149 -18.52 -15.36 17.51
CA ILE A 149 -18.17 -16.79 17.53
C ILE A 149 -18.25 -17.33 18.97
N GLY A 150 -19.11 -18.33 19.15
CA GLY A 150 -19.35 -18.98 20.45
C GLY A 150 -20.37 -18.30 21.37
N GLN A 151 -21.07 -17.26 20.93
CA GLN A 151 -22.15 -16.60 21.68
C GLN A 151 -23.47 -16.63 20.89
N HIS A 152 -24.59 -16.51 21.60
CA HIS A 152 -25.92 -16.36 20.97
C HIS A 152 -26.23 -14.92 20.59
N ASP A 153 -25.77 -13.95 21.39
CA ASP A 153 -25.93 -12.53 21.12
C ASP A 153 -24.80 -12.02 20.21
N PRO A 154 -25.10 -11.31 19.11
CA PRO A 154 -24.10 -10.77 18.21
C PRO A 154 -23.32 -9.61 18.84
N PHE A 155 -22.08 -9.39 18.38
CA PHE A 155 -21.22 -8.32 18.88
C PHE A 155 -21.52 -7.00 18.17
N ILE A 156 -21.56 -5.90 18.92
CA ILE A 156 -21.68 -4.55 18.37
C ILE A 156 -20.34 -3.85 18.52
N ILE A 157 -19.77 -3.40 17.41
CA ILE A 157 -18.62 -2.48 17.40
C ILE A 157 -19.18 -1.06 17.38
N HIS A 158 -18.84 -0.26 18.39
CA HIS A 158 -19.18 1.17 18.44
C HIS A 158 -18.10 1.98 17.71
N ASP A 159 -18.53 2.79 16.74
CA ASP A 159 -17.68 3.52 15.80
C ASP A 159 -16.88 4.64 16.45
N ASP A 160 -17.46 5.33 17.42
CA ASP A 160 -16.80 6.41 18.16
C ASP A 160 -16.03 5.94 19.41
N GLU A 161 -16.14 4.66 19.78
CA GLU A 161 -15.56 4.09 21.01
C GLU A 161 -14.49 3.03 20.78
N THR A 162 -14.57 2.20 19.74
CA THR A 162 -13.63 1.08 19.57
C THR A 162 -12.37 1.51 18.84
N ALA A 163 -11.20 1.26 19.43
CA ALA A 163 -9.93 1.31 18.71
C ALA A 163 -9.51 -0.09 18.24
N LEU A 164 -8.78 -0.14 17.14
CA LEU A 164 -8.29 -1.36 16.51
C LEU A 164 -6.76 -1.35 16.42
N GLU A 165 -6.13 -2.51 16.61
CA GLU A 165 -4.74 -2.77 16.18
C GLU A 165 -4.76 -3.82 15.07
N MET A 166 -4.17 -3.50 13.92
CA MET A 166 -4.05 -4.44 12.80
C MET A 166 -2.85 -5.35 13.04
N LEU A 167 -3.06 -6.67 12.98
CA LEU A 167 -2.02 -7.67 13.29
C LEU A 167 -1.59 -8.49 12.07
N TYR A 168 -2.54 -8.89 11.23
CA TYR A 168 -2.29 -9.74 10.07
C TYR A 168 -3.16 -9.31 8.88
N GLN A 169 -2.56 -9.22 7.70
CA GLN A 169 -3.22 -9.13 6.39
C GLN A 169 -2.56 -10.18 5.50
N VAL A 170 -3.27 -11.26 5.16
CA VAL A 170 -2.69 -12.48 4.57
C VAL A 170 -3.34 -12.77 3.22
N ASN A 171 -2.52 -12.89 2.18
CA ASN A 171 -2.92 -13.40 0.87
C ASN A 171 -2.77 -14.93 0.85
N VAL A 172 -3.81 -15.66 0.45
CA VAL A 172 -3.88 -17.11 0.62
C VAL A 172 -3.67 -17.83 -0.71
N GLY A 173 -2.68 -18.73 -0.75
CA GLY A 173 -2.37 -19.54 -1.93
C GLY A 173 -1.49 -18.84 -2.97
N VAL A 174 -0.41 -18.19 -2.53
CA VAL A 174 0.52 -17.46 -3.42
C VAL A 174 1.37 -18.42 -4.26
N LEU A 175 1.57 -18.10 -5.54
CA LEU A 175 2.37 -18.91 -6.49
C LEU A 175 3.61 -18.21 -7.08
N LEU A 176 3.85 -16.91 -6.81
CA LEU A 176 5.05 -16.18 -7.26
C LEU A 176 5.43 -15.06 -6.27
N GLU A 177 6.71 -14.69 -6.27
CA GLU A 177 7.37 -13.70 -5.39
C GLU A 177 6.94 -12.21 -5.61
N ARG A 178 5.64 -11.92 -5.75
CA ARG A 178 5.12 -10.54 -5.80
C ARG A 178 4.35 -10.20 -4.54
N VAL A 179 4.95 -9.34 -3.71
CA VAL A 179 4.29 -8.75 -2.54
C VAL A 179 3.10 -7.91 -2.98
N ILE A 180 1.91 -8.24 -2.51
CA ILE A 180 0.70 -7.43 -2.70
C ILE A 180 0.69 -6.33 -1.64
N THR A 181 0.31 -5.12 -2.00
CA THR A 181 0.33 -3.96 -1.09
C THR A 181 -0.99 -3.19 -1.10
N SER A 182 -1.30 -2.59 0.04
CA SER A 182 -2.43 -1.69 0.29
C SER A 182 -1.93 -0.45 1.03
N ILE A 183 -2.79 0.54 1.28
CA ILE A 183 -2.48 1.66 2.19
C ILE A 183 -2.15 1.18 3.63
N PHE A 184 -2.65 -0.01 4.01
CA PHE A 184 -2.40 -0.67 5.28
C PHE A 184 -1.13 -1.54 5.29
N GLY A 185 -0.39 -1.60 4.18
CA GLY A 185 0.90 -2.26 4.09
C GLY A 185 0.89 -3.49 3.20
N ALA A 186 1.86 -4.37 3.41
CA ALA A 186 2.06 -5.58 2.63
C ALA A 186 1.18 -6.73 3.11
N TRP A 187 0.49 -7.37 2.17
CA TRP A 187 -0.21 -8.63 2.39
C TRP A 187 0.80 -9.77 2.31
N ILE A 188 0.93 -10.50 3.41
CA ILE A 188 1.92 -11.58 3.59
C ILE A 188 1.38 -12.92 3.09
N ASP A 189 2.27 -13.83 2.73
CA ASP A 189 1.91 -15.18 2.27
C ASP A 189 1.42 -16.08 3.41
N ASP A 190 0.52 -17.03 3.12
CA ASP A 190 -0.13 -17.87 4.13
C ASP A 190 0.71 -19.08 4.59
N LEU A 191 1.80 -19.39 3.88
CA LEU A 191 2.69 -20.52 4.18
C LEU A 191 3.33 -20.49 5.58
N SER A 192 3.45 -19.32 6.22
CA SER A 192 3.97 -19.19 7.59
C SER A 192 2.91 -19.34 8.69
N TYR A 193 1.62 -19.42 8.32
CA TYR A 193 0.48 -19.51 9.25
C TYR A 193 -0.33 -20.79 9.07
N ILE A 194 -0.26 -21.43 7.91
CA ILE A 194 -0.95 -22.70 7.64
C ILE A 194 -0.39 -23.84 8.52
N SER A 195 -1.26 -24.73 8.98
CA SER A 195 -0.88 -25.85 9.84
C SER A 195 -1.63 -27.14 9.51
N GLY A 196 -0.96 -28.28 9.67
CA GLY A 196 -1.52 -29.60 9.43
C GLY A 196 -0.47 -30.59 8.91
N SER A 197 -0.94 -31.73 8.43
CA SER A 197 -0.18 -32.61 7.53
C SER A 197 -0.54 -32.37 6.06
N GLN A 198 -1.71 -31.78 5.80
CA GLN A 198 -2.25 -31.50 4.47
C GLN A 198 -2.63 -30.04 4.35
N HIS A 199 -2.19 -29.44 3.24
CA HIS A 199 -2.10 -27.98 3.07
C HIS A 199 -2.83 -27.50 1.80
N GLY A 200 -3.61 -28.39 1.18
CA GLY A 200 -4.31 -28.14 -0.08
C GLY A 200 -3.38 -27.76 -1.23
N ILE A 201 -3.98 -27.23 -2.29
CA ILE A 201 -3.29 -26.68 -3.45
C ILE A 201 -3.59 -25.18 -3.58
N SER A 202 -2.58 -24.45 -4.03
CA SER A 202 -2.72 -23.03 -4.42
C SER A 202 -3.25 -22.96 -5.85
N VAL A 203 -4.30 -22.17 -6.06
CA VAL A 203 -4.96 -21.97 -7.35
C VAL A 203 -4.96 -20.49 -7.73
N ASP A 204 -4.87 -20.23 -9.03
CA ASP A 204 -4.51 -18.93 -9.59
C ASP A 204 -5.17 -18.77 -10.96
N SER A 205 -5.83 -17.64 -11.16
CA SER A 205 -6.63 -17.33 -12.34
C SER A 205 -6.04 -16.21 -13.22
N ARG A 206 -4.78 -15.78 -12.97
CA ARG A 206 -4.14 -14.63 -13.64
C ARG A 206 -4.13 -14.68 -15.17
N ASN A 207 -4.12 -15.87 -15.78
CA ASN A 207 -4.22 -15.98 -17.25
C ASN A 207 -5.54 -15.47 -17.81
N LEU A 208 -6.62 -15.42 -17.01
CA LEU A 208 -7.87 -14.78 -17.41
C LEU A 208 -7.96 -13.32 -16.95
N PHE A 209 -7.32 -12.90 -15.86
CA PHE A 209 -7.11 -11.47 -15.58
C PHE A 209 -6.28 -10.76 -16.69
N ASN A 210 -5.48 -11.51 -17.46
CA ASN A 210 -4.83 -11.00 -18.68
C ASN A 210 -5.74 -10.98 -19.93
N ALA A 211 -6.86 -11.70 -19.92
CA ALA A 211 -7.88 -11.66 -20.99
C ALA A 211 -8.99 -10.62 -20.68
N PHE A 212 -9.35 -10.50 -19.39
CA PHE A 212 -10.05 -9.39 -18.75
C PHE A 212 -9.12 -8.17 -18.65
N ASN A 213 -8.71 -7.67 -19.83
CA ASN A 213 -7.62 -6.72 -20.08
C ASN A 213 -7.61 -5.49 -19.16
N TYR A 214 -7.01 -5.62 -17.96
CA TYR A 214 -7.10 -4.68 -16.84
C TYR A 214 -8.52 -4.27 -16.40
N THR A 215 -9.55 -5.04 -16.75
CA THR A 215 -10.87 -4.89 -16.15
C THR A 215 -10.85 -5.52 -14.77
N SER A 216 -11.08 -4.67 -13.78
CA SER A 216 -10.70 -4.84 -12.37
C SER A 216 -9.19 -4.96 -12.16
N GLY A 217 -8.50 -3.82 -12.31
CA GLY A 217 -7.77 -3.34 -11.14
C GLY A 217 -8.76 -2.73 -10.14
N ILE A 218 -8.29 -2.29 -8.98
CA ILE A 218 -8.95 -1.16 -8.30
C ILE A 218 -10.45 -1.45 -7.95
N LEU A 219 -10.62 -2.35 -6.96
CA LEU A 219 -11.74 -2.36 -5.99
C LEU A 219 -11.16 -1.98 -4.61
N LEU A 220 -11.58 -0.85 -4.01
CA LEU A 220 -11.46 -0.52 -2.57
C LEU A 220 -12.89 -0.44 -2.06
N ASP A 221 -13.51 -1.61 -2.08
CA ASP A 221 -13.79 -2.20 -0.79
C ASP A 221 -12.48 -2.12 0.04
N TYR A 222 -12.35 -1.12 0.92
CA TYR A 222 -11.07 -0.73 1.54
C TYR A 222 -10.40 -1.87 2.32
N ALA A 223 -11.12 -2.97 2.52
CA ALA A 223 -10.68 -4.22 3.10
C ALA A 223 -9.46 -4.85 2.38
N ALA A 224 -9.45 -5.03 1.05
CA ALA A 224 -8.38 -5.79 0.38
C ALA A 224 -8.07 -5.36 -1.07
N PRO A 225 -6.78 -5.33 -1.49
CA PRO A 225 -6.40 -5.12 -2.88
C PRO A 225 -6.87 -6.26 -3.78
N LEU A 226 -7.52 -5.95 -4.90
CA LEU A 226 -8.12 -6.97 -5.78
C LEU A 226 -7.14 -8.04 -6.31
N GLY A 227 -5.85 -7.74 -6.41
CA GLY A 227 -4.82 -8.74 -6.76
C GLY A 227 -4.80 -9.96 -5.81
N MET A 228 -5.18 -9.78 -4.55
CA MET A 228 -5.32 -10.86 -3.55
C MET A 228 -6.37 -11.88 -3.99
N TYR A 229 -7.51 -11.43 -4.54
CA TYR A 229 -8.58 -12.31 -5.01
C TYR A 229 -8.22 -13.13 -6.26
N SER A 230 -7.13 -12.82 -6.96
CA SER A 230 -6.66 -13.61 -8.12
C SER A 230 -6.04 -14.96 -7.73
N SER A 231 -5.59 -15.09 -6.47
CA SER A 231 -5.11 -16.31 -5.82
C SER A 231 -6.13 -16.85 -4.82
N ALA A 232 -6.06 -18.14 -4.57
CA ALA A 232 -6.73 -18.80 -3.45
C ALA A 232 -6.01 -20.10 -3.05
N ARG A 233 -6.32 -20.61 -1.86
CA ARG A 233 -6.01 -22.00 -1.48
C ARG A 233 -7.29 -22.81 -1.45
N THR A 234 -7.25 -23.98 -2.07
CA THR A 234 -8.38 -24.92 -2.18
C THR A 234 -7.91 -26.33 -1.82
N MET A 235 -8.83 -27.24 -1.50
CA MET A 235 -8.47 -28.65 -1.22
C MET A 235 -8.07 -29.39 -2.51
N GLU A 236 -7.41 -30.53 -2.36
CA GLU A 236 -6.87 -31.33 -3.48
C GLU A 236 -7.96 -31.87 -4.43
N ASN A 237 -7.55 -32.45 -5.56
CA ASN A 237 -8.47 -32.96 -6.58
C ASN A 237 -9.14 -34.30 -6.19
N ASP A 238 -8.72 -34.96 -5.11
CA ASP A 238 -9.32 -36.21 -4.62
C ASP A 238 -10.39 -35.91 -3.56
N GLU A 239 -11.65 -35.89 -3.99
CA GLU A 239 -12.82 -35.71 -3.13
C GLU A 239 -12.91 -36.77 -2.01
N THR A 240 -12.42 -37.99 -2.25
CA THR A 240 -12.42 -39.06 -1.24
C THR A 240 -11.36 -38.84 -0.16
N PHE A 241 -10.34 -38.04 -0.46
CA PHE A 241 -9.32 -37.61 0.49
C PHE A 241 -9.75 -36.35 1.27
N ASN A 242 -10.33 -35.36 0.60
CA ASN A 242 -10.71 -34.06 1.17
C ASN A 242 -11.66 -34.14 2.37
N VAL A 243 -12.56 -35.13 2.42
CA VAL A 243 -13.47 -35.36 3.55
C VAL A 243 -12.79 -35.80 4.85
N ASN A 244 -11.46 -36.02 4.85
CA ASN A 244 -10.71 -36.52 6.01
C ASN A 244 -9.80 -35.46 6.68
N TYR A 245 -9.76 -34.22 6.19
CA TYR A 245 -8.95 -33.14 6.78
C TYR A 245 -9.60 -31.75 6.64
N ASN A 246 -8.98 -30.74 7.25
CA ASN A 246 -9.38 -29.34 7.16
C ASN A 246 -8.21 -28.50 6.63
N LEU A 247 -8.46 -27.55 5.72
CA LEU A 247 -7.50 -26.47 5.48
C LEU A 247 -7.47 -25.59 6.74
N THR A 248 -6.30 -25.42 7.35
CA THR A 248 -6.20 -24.89 8.71
C THR A 248 -5.07 -23.86 8.83
N TRP A 249 -5.34 -22.73 9.50
CA TRP A 249 -4.38 -21.66 9.76
C TRP A 249 -4.37 -21.29 11.25
N THR A 250 -3.22 -20.84 11.74
CA THR A 250 -2.96 -20.54 13.16
C THR A 250 -2.19 -19.24 13.32
N PHE A 251 -2.73 -18.31 14.11
CA PHE A 251 -2.19 -16.94 14.27
C PHE A 251 -1.87 -16.62 15.74
N PRO A 252 -0.61 -16.33 16.10
CA PRO A 252 -0.21 -16.13 17.50
C PRO A 252 -0.56 -14.71 18.02
N VAL A 253 -1.77 -14.58 18.54
CA VAL A 253 -2.39 -13.34 19.06
C VAL A 253 -2.33 -13.24 20.58
N ASP A 254 -2.54 -12.05 21.12
CA ASP A 254 -2.52 -11.81 22.57
C ASP A 254 -3.79 -12.32 23.26
N SER A 255 -3.64 -13.03 24.37
CA SER A 255 -4.77 -13.53 25.16
C SER A 255 -5.43 -12.44 25.99
N GLY A 256 -6.74 -12.57 26.22
CA GLY A 256 -7.56 -11.60 26.96
C GLY A 256 -8.27 -10.57 26.09
N PHE A 257 -8.11 -10.63 24.76
CA PHE A 257 -8.70 -9.68 23.80
C PHE A 257 -9.76 -10.31 22.89
N LYS A 258 -10.55 -9.43 22.28
CA LYS A 258 -11.44 -9.75 21.16
C LYS A 258 -10.74 -9.42 19.85
N TYR A 259 -11.05 -10.19 18.82
CA TYR A 259 -10.49 -10.05 17.48
C TYR A 259 -11.60 -10.00 16.44
N LEU A 260 -11.54 -9.01 15.55
CA LEU A 260 -12.24 -9.01 14.28
C LEU A 260 -11.41 -9.87 13.33
N VAL A 261 -12.02 -10.92 12.80
CA VAL A 261 -11.47 -11.77 11.75
C VAL A 261 -12.28 -11.51 10.49
N ARG A 262 -11.64 -10.99 9.45
CA ARG A 262 -12.24 -10.84 8.12
C ARG A 262 -11.72 -11.92 7.20
N LEU A 263 -12.62 -12.66 6.56
CA LEU A 263 -12.30 -13.69 5.59
C LEU A 263 -12.73 -13.25 4.20
N HIS A 264 -11.82 -13.32 3.23
CA HIS A 264 -12.04 -12.90 1.86
C HIS A 264 -12.21 -14.08 0.93
N PHE A 265 -13.27 -14.06 0.13
CA PHE A 265 -13.66 -15.14 -0.77
C PHE A 265 -13.94 -14.63 -2.20
N CYS A 266 -13.47 -15.38 -3.19
CA CYS A 266 -13.86 -15.27 -4.58
C CYS A 266 -13.75 -16.67 -5.19
N GLU A 267 -14.82 -17.19 -5.78
CA GLU A 267 -14.80 -18.48 -6.46
C GLU A 267 -14.07 -18.34 -7.81
N ILE A 268 -12.79 -18.69 -7.83
CA ILE A 268 -11.93 -18.56 -9.02
C ILE A 268 -11.76 -19.85 -9.84
N SER A 269 -12.47 -20.93 -9.51
CA SER A 269 -12.41 -22.18 -10.28
C SER A 269 -13.45 -22.23 -11.40
N PHE A 270 -13.00 -22.45 -12.63
CA PHE A 270 -13.84 -22.66 -13.81
C PHE A 270 -14.73 -23.91 -13.73
N GLU A 271 -14.43 -24.82 -12.80
CA GLU A 271 -15.23 -26.03 -12.58
C GLU A 271 -16.44 -25.78 -11.66
N VAL A 272 -16.44 -24.68 -10.89
CA VAL A 272 -17.54 -24.28 -9.98
C VAL A 272 -18.22 -23.05 -10.56
N THR A 273 -19.41 -23.26 -11.13
CA THR A 273 -20.17 -22.25 -11.87
C THR A 273 -21.64 -22.18 -11.48
N GLN A 274 -22.10 -23.04 -10.57
CA GLN A 274 -23.50 -23.13 -10.15
C GLN A 274 -23.62 -23.40 -8.65
N VAL A 275 -24.78 -23.05 -8.09
CA VAL A 275 -25.20 -23.37 -6.72
C VAL A 275 -25.11 -24.88 -6.43
N ASN A 276 -24.76 -25.21 -5.19
CA ASN A 276 -24.51 -26.54 -4.63
C ASN A 276 -23.36 -27.32 -5.31
N GLN A 277 -22.46 -26.63 -6.04
CA GLN A 277 -21.28 -27.29 -6.60
C GLN A 277 -20.12 -27.37 -5.62
N ARG A 278 -19.80 -26.32 -4.85
CA ARG A 278 -18.85 -26.37 -3.74
C ARG A 278 -19.49 -25.71 -2.51
N VAL A 279 -19.61 -26.48 -1.43
CA VAL A 279 -20.28 -26.04 -0.20
C VAL A 279 -19.43 -26.50 0.99
N PHE A 280 -19.09 -25.58 1.90
CA PHE A 280 -18.15 -25.85 2.99
C PHE A 280 -18.52 -25.14 4.29
N ASN A 281 -17.98 -25.64 5.40
CA ASN A 281 -18.10 -25.03 6.72
C ASN A 281 -16.83 -24.22 7.02
N VAL A 282 -17.01 -23.10 7.72
CA VAL A 282 -15.91 -22.29 8.26
C VAL A 282 -15.96 -22.38 9.78
N TYR A 283 -14.82 -22.62 10.41
CA TYR A 283 -14.66 -22.70 11.85
C TYR A 283 -13.60 -21.74 12.34
N ILE A 284 -13.87 -21.05 13.45
CA ILE A 284 -12.90 -20.19 14.15
C ILE A 284 -12.84 -20.67 15.60
N ASN A 285 -11.64 -20.89 16.14
CA ASN A 285 -11.37 -21.48 17.45
C ASN A 285 -12.22 -22.75 17.76
N ASN A 286 -12.31 -23.66 16.78
CA ASN A 286 -13.10 -24.90 16.82
C ASN A 286 -14.61 -24.69 17.08
N GLN A 287 -15.16 -23.56 16.64
CA GLN A 287 -16.58 -23.21 16.69
C GLN A 287 -17.04 -22.79 15.29
N THR A 288 -18.25 -23.19 14.89
CA THR A 288 -18.77 -22.90 13.55
C THR A 288 -19.02 -21.40 13.37
N ALA A 289 -18.39 -20.81 12.36
CA ALA A 289 -18.56 -19.42 11.94
C ALA A 289 -19.53 -19.32 10.76
N GLU A 290 -19.45 -20.25 9.80
CA GLU A 290 -20.43 -20.47 8.73
C GLU A 290 -20.73 -21.96 8.61
N ASN A 291 -22.01 -22.29 8.37
CA ASN A 291 -22.46 -23.66 8.10
C ASN A 291 -23.05 -23.72 6.68
N ALA A 292 -22.55 -24.64 5.86
CA ALA A 292 -22.93 -24.80 4.46
C ALA A 292 -22.79 -23.52 3.62
N LEU A 293 -21.65 -22.83 3.72
CA LEU A 293 -21.29 -21.69 2.88
C LEU A 293 -21.10 -22.16 1.42
N ASP A 294 -21.90 -21.60 0.53
CA ASP A 294 -21.78 -21.70 -0.92
C ASP A 294 -21.54 -20.29 -1.46
N LEU A 295 -20.38 -20.08 -2.10
CA LEU A 295 -20.01 -18.77 -2.63
C LEU A 295 -20.88 -18.36 -3.81
N VAL A 296 -21.21 -19.30 -4.73
CA VAL A 296 -22.04 -19.00 -5.91
C VAL A 296 -23.49 -18.75 -5.52
N ALA A 297 -24.00 -19.38 -4.47
CA ALA A 297 -25.31 -19.06 -3.90
C ALA A 297 -25.33 -17.70 -3.18
N LEU A 298 -24.21 -17.32 -2.54
CA LEU A 298 -24.08 -16.06 -1.82
C LEU A 298 -23.94 -14.85 -2.75
N THR A 299 -23.15 -14.96 -3.83
CA THR A 299 -22.85 -13.86 -4.77
C THR A 299 -23.69 -13.89 -6.04
N GLY A 300 -24.35 -15.02 -6.33
CA GLY A 300 -25.10 -15.27 -7.57
C GLY A 300 -24.25 -15.75 -8.75
N ALA A 301 -22.92 -15.62 -8.70
CA ALA A 301 -22.01 -16.02 -9.78
C ALA A 301 -20.57 -16.29 -9.27
N PRO A 302 -19.79 -17.16 -9.94
CA PRO A 302 -18.35 -17.26 -9.72
C PRO A 302 -17.62 -15.96 -10.14
N PHE A 303 -16.36 -15.82 -9.73
CA PHE A 303 -15.50 -14.65 -9.94
C PHE A 303 -15.98 -13.33 -9.28
N VAL A 304 -17.02 -13.38 -8.46
CA VAL A 304 -17.47 -12.24 -7.62
C VAL A 304 -16.74 -12.26 -6.28
N THR A 305 -16.17 -11.11 -5.90
CA THR A 305 -15.45 -10.91 -4.64
C THR A 305 -16.39 -10.59 -3.49
N VAL A 306 -16.21 -11.22 -2.34
CA VAL A 306 -16.94 -10.94 -1.10
C VAL A 306 -16.02 -11.05 0.12
N TYR A 307 -16.42 -10.49 1.25
CA TYR A 307 -15.78 -10.70 2.55
C TYR A 307 -16.81 -11.05 3.63
N ARG A 308 -16.33 -11.59 4.75
CA ARG A 308 -17.13 -11.93 5.93
C ARG A 308 -16.42 -11.53 7.21
N ASP A 309 -17.14 -10.83 8.09
CA ASP A 309 -16.63 -10.33 9.37
C ASP A 309 -17.18 -11.17 10.54
N TYR A 310 -16.28 -11.58 11.43
CA TYR A 310 -16.60 -12.32 12.66
C TYR A 310 -15.85 -11.73 13.84
N VAL A 311 -16.46 -11.73 15.02
CA VAL A 311 -15.78 -11.37 16.27
C VAL A 311 -15.55 -12.63 17.10
N VAL A 312 -14.32 -12.86 17.53
CA VAL A 312 -13.95 -13.98 18.41
C VAL A 312 -13.22 -13.49 19.66
N MET A 313 -13.48 -14.12 20.80
CA MET A 313 -12.76 -13.89 22.06
C MET A 313 -11.62 -14.90 22.20
N VAL A 314 -10.39 -14.44 22.46
CA VAL A 314 -9.29 -15.32 22.85
C VAL A 314 -9.13 -15.23 24.38
N PRO A 315 -9.54 -16.25 25.15
CA PRO A 315 -9.60 -16.17 26.60
C PRO A 315 -8.21 -16.07 27.24
N ASN A 316 -8.13 -15.49 28.45
CA ASN A 316 -6.88 -15.46 29.23
C ASN A 316 -6.34 -16.88 29.48
N GLY A 317 -5.04 -17.09 29.22
CA GLY A 317 -4.40 -18.40 29.36
C GLY A 317 -3.12 -18.39 30.20
N THR A 318 -2.37 -19.49 30.14
CA THR A 318 -1.09 -19.65 30.84
C THR A 318 0.10 -18.99 30.12
N LYS A 319 -0.06 -18.68 28.82
CA LYS A 319 0.87 -17.91 27.99
C LYS A 319 0.24 -16.56 27.65
N ASN A 320 1.05 -15.52 27.50
CA ASN A 320 0.58 -14.18 27.09
C ASN A 320 -0.03 -14.22 25.68
N LYS A 321 0.56 -15.00 24.76
CA LYS A 321 0.04 -15.29 23.41
C LYS A 321 -0.57 -16.68 23.29
N GLN A 322 -1.59 -16.80 22.44
CA GLN A 322 -2.28 -18.03 22.07
C GLN A 322 -2.57 -18.04 20.56
N ASP A 323 -2.75 -19.22 20.00
CA ASP A 323 -2.98 -19.39 18.57
C ASP A 323 -4.49 -19.28 18.28
N LEU A 324 -4.88 -18.22 17.55
CA LEU A 324 -6.20 -18.11 16.95
C LEU A 324 -6.25 -19.05 15.75
N TRP A 325 -7.19 -19.99 15.78
CA TRP A 325 -7.30 -21.10 14.83
C TRP A 325 -8.45 -20.85 13.86
N LEU A 326 -8.18 -20.97 12.56
CA LEU A 326 -9.15 -20.88 11.47
C LEU A 326 -9.12 -22.20 10.69
N ALA A 327 -10.27 -22.79 10.37
CA ALA A 327 -10.32 -24.00 9.56
C ALA A 327 -11.53 -24.07 8.61
N LEU A 328 -11.34 -24.68 7.44
CA LEU A 328 -12.34 -24.91 6.40
C LEU A 328 -12.47 -26.42 6.11
N HIS A 329 -13.70 -26.92 5.95
CA HIS A 329 -14.00 -28.34 5.69
C HIS A 329 -15.25 -28.52 4.79
N PRO A 330 -15.33 -29.51 3.88
CA PRO A 330 -16.49 -29.69 3.01
C PRO A 330 -17.79 -30.00 3.78
N ASN A 331 -18.91 -29.38 3.39
CA ASN A 331 -20.21 -29.67 4.00
C ASN A 331 -20.89 -30.85 3.29
N MET A 332 -20.63 -32.07 3.74
CA MET A 332 -21.18 -33.27 3.09
C MET A 332 -22.70 -33.47 3.30
N GLU A 333 -23.32 -32.73 4.22
CA GLU A 333 -24.78 -32.78 4.44
C GLU A 333 -25.56 -32.19 3.24
N SER A 334 -25.04 -31.10 2.67
CA SER A 334 -25.56 -30.45 1.45
C SER A 334 -25.39 -31.28 0.17
N LYS A 335 -24.57 -32.35 0.22
CA LYS A 335 -24.19 -33.20 -0.92
C LYS A 335 -23.68 -32.35 -2.11
N PRO A 336 -22.58 -31.59 -1.91
CA PRO A 336 -22.04 -30.73 -2.94
C PRO A 336 -21.54 -31.56 -4.12
N LYS A 337 -21.48 -30.96 -5.32
CA LYS A 337 -20.89 -31.64 -6.48
C LYS A 337 -19.43 -32.02 -6.25
N TYR A 338 -18.67 -31.17 -5.56
CA TYR A 338 -17.27 -31.38 -5.21
C TYR A 338 -17.07 -31.23 -3.70
N ALA A 339 -16.46 -32.23 -3.07
CA ALA A 339 -16.04 -32.16 -1.67
C ALA A 339 -14.77 -31.29 -1.54
N ASN A 340 -14.93 -29.96 -1.49
CA ASN A 340 -13.82 -29.00 -1.50
C ASN A 340 -14.20 -27.71 -0.74
N ALA A 341 -13.22 -26.88 -0.40
CA ALA A 341 -13.38 -25.59 0.30
C ALA A 341 -12.29 -24.60 -0.19
N ILE A 342 -12.56 -23.29 -0.19
CA ILE A 342 -11.67 -22.27 -0.76
C ILE A 342 -11.58 -21.00 0.10
N LEU A 343 -10.41 -20.34 0.11
CA LEU A 343 -10.16 -19.06 0.77
C LEU A 343 -9.11 -18.24 0.01
N ASN A 344 -9.31 -16.92 -0.11
CA ASN A 344 -8.44 -16.01 -0.88
C ASN A 344 -7.61 -15.07 0.03
N GLY A 345 -8.12 -14.71 1.20
CA GLY A 345 -7.38 -13.87 2.15
C GLY A 345 -7.98 -13.77 3.54
N ILE A 346 -7.18 -13.27 4.49
CA ILE A 346 -7.51 -13.17 5.91
C ILE A 346 -6.99 -11.84 6.46
N GLU A 347 -7.84 -11.05 7.13
CA GLU A 347 -7.39 -9.98 8.03
C GLU A 347 -7.71 -10.34 9.49
N ILE A 348 -6.82 -9.95 10.41
CA ILE A 348 -7.05 -10.06 11.86
C ILE A 348 -6.69 -8.74 12.54
N LEU A 349 -7.69 -8.16 13.21
CA LEU A 349 -7.57 -6.90 13.95
C LEU A 349 -7.98 -7.12 15.41
N LYS A 350 -7.14 -6.70 16.36
CA LYS A 350 -7.45 -6.70 17.80
C LYS A 350 -8.37 -5.52 18.12
N LEU A 351 -9.43 -5.75 18.90
CA LEU A 351 -10.29 -4.70 19.44
C LEU A 351 -9.79 -4.23 20.80
N SER A 352 -9.93 -2.94 21.08
CA SER A 352 -9.68 -2.38 22.41
C SER A 352 -10.63 -2.97 23.45
N ASP A 353 -10.13 -3.18 24.67
CA ASP A 353 -10.94 -3.56 25.82
C ASP A 353 -11.89 -2.42 26.27
N GLY A 354 -12.75 -2.71 27.26
CA GLY A 354 -13.68 -1.72 27.84
C GLY A 354 -13.01 -0.56 28.61
N SER A 355 -11.67 -0.55 28.71
CA SER A 355 -10.85 0.54 29.24
C SER A 355 -10.16 1.34 28.13
N ASN A 356 -10.52 1.13 26.85
CA ASN A 356 -9.90 1.74 25.66
C ASN A 356 -8.43 1.30 25.45
N ASN A 357 -8.04 0.12 25.93
CA ASN A 357 -6.68 -0.39 25.86
C ASN A 357 -6.53 -1.52 24.82
N LEU A 358 -5.45 -1.47 24.02
CA LEU A 358 -5.03 -2.49 23.04
C LEU A 358 -3.76 -3.25 23.48
N ALA A 359 -3.08 -2.75 24.52
CA ALA A 359 -1.82 -3.31 24.99
C ALA A 359 -2.06 -4.51 25.91
N ALA A 360 -1.48 -5.65 25.54
CA ALA A 360 -1.44 -6.84 26.38
C ALA A 360 -0.42 -6.68 27.52
N TYR A 361 -0.74 -7.22 28.69
CA TYR A 361 0.16 -7.16 29.86
C TYR A 361 1.27 -8.22 29.75
N GLU A 362 2.50 -7.78 29.48
CA GLU A 362 3.68 -8.67 29.57
C GLU A 362 3.90 -9.12 31.03
N ARG A 363 3.44 -10.33 31.37
CA ARG A 363 3.87 -11.00 32.61
C ARG A 363 5.38 -11.25 32.55
N LEU A 364 6.13 -10.44 33.29
CA LEU A 364 7.57 -10.59 33.48
C LEU A 364 7.91 -12.02 33.95
N VAL A 365 8.74 -12.72 33.18
CA VAL A 365 9.52 -13.83 33.73
C VAL A 365 10.51 -13.21 34.73
N ASN A 366 10.36 -13.54 36.01
CA ASN A 366 11.14 -12.92 37.08
C ASN A 366 12.64 -13.17 36.91
N GLU A 367 13.41 -12.14 36.53
CA GLU A 367 14.86 -12.18 36.73
C GLU A 367 15.18 -12.23 38.24
N PRO A 368 16.08 -13.12 38.69
CA PRO A 368 16.48 -13.17 40.09
C PRO A 368 17.24 -11.89 40.49
N PRO A 369 16.97 -11.30 41.67
CA PRO A 369 17.39 -9.94 42.00
C PRO A 369 18.92 -9.76 42.01
N ALA A 370 19.38 -8.77 41.24
CA ALA A 370 20.80 -8.50 41.04
C ALA A 370 21.54 -8.16 42.36
N LYS A 371 22.51 -9.00 42.74
CA LYS A 371 23.37 -8.77 43.91
C LYS A 371 24.28 -7.55 43.68
N LYS A 372 24.04 -6.47 44.43
CA LYS A 372 24.90 -5.27 44.47
C LYS A 372 26.37 -5.66 44.71
N ARG A 373 27.28 -5.09 43.92
CA ARG A 373 28.71 -4.99 44.26
C ARG A 373 29.21 -3.55 44.04
N ARG A 374 30.15 -3.12 44.89
CA ARG A 374 31.01 -1.95 44.69
C ARG A 374 32.47 -2.44 44.55
N PRO A 375 33.37 -1.62 43.99
CA PRO A 375 34.52 -2.14 43.23
C PRO A 375 35.81 -2.31 44.05
N PHE A 376 36.72 -3.12 43.51
CA PHE A 376 38.18 -2.89 43.59
C PHE A 376 38.86 -3.53 42.37
N SER A 377 40.12 -3.20 42.12
CA SER A 377 40.81 -3.33 40.82
C SER A 377 41.89 -4.43 40.76
N ILE A 378 42.54 -4.55 39.58
CA ILE A 378 43.94 -4.96 39.35
C ILE A 378 44.29 -6.46 39.05
N ILE A 379 44.61 -6.69 37.76
CA ILE A 379 45.68 -7.53 37.13
C ILE A 379 45.64 -9.08 37.27
N VAL A 380 46.24 -9.75 36.26
CA VAL A 380 46.48 -11.20 36.06
C VAL A 380 45.22 -12.03 35.69
N GLY A 381 45.23 -12.94 34.71
CA GLY A 381 46.28 -13.33 33.74
C GLY A 381 46.38 -14.85 33.58
N GLY A 382 45.91 -15.38 32.45
CA GLY A 382 45.91 -16.82 32.17
C GLY A 382 44.94 -17.23 31.05
N VAL A 383 44.92 -18.52 30.71
CA VAL A 383 44.00 -19.18 29.74
C VAL A 383 44.17 -18.82 28.24
N PHE A 384 44.74 -17.67 27.87
CA PHE A 384 45.00 -17.34 26.44
C PHE A 384 46.14 -18.13 25.75
N GLY A 385 46.77 -19.11 26.42
CA GLY A 385 47.93 -19.85 25.88
C GLY A 385 47.68 -21.25 25.33
N GLY A 386 46.50 -21.84 25.54
CA GLY A 386 46.34 -23.31 25.40
C GLY A 386 46.06 -23.85 23.98
N ILE A 387 45.34 -23.12 23.14
CA ILE A 387 44.65 -23.71 21.97
C ILE A 387 45.34 -23.38 20.63
N ALA A 388 46.10 -22.28 20.55
CA ALA A 388 46.77 -21.86 19.31
C ALA A 388 47.97 -22.75 18.91
N GLY A 389 48.58 -23.47 19.85
CA GLY A 389 49.81 -24.23 19.62
C GLY A 389 49.65 -25.54 18.83
N LEU A 390 48.46 -26.17 18.85
CA LEU A 390 48.28 -27.53 18.32
C LEU A 390 48.02 -27.59 16.80
N PHE A 391 47.46 -26.54 16.19
CA PHE A 391 47.14 -26.55 14.76
C PHE A 391 48.34 -26.29 13.83
N LEU A 392 49.38 -25.61 14.32
CA LEU A 392 50.59 -25.30 13.54
C LEU A 392 51.51 -26.50 13.30
N ILE A 393 51.40 -27.56 14.11
CA ILE A 393 52.28 -28.74 14.04
C ILE A 393 51.78 -29.77 13.01
N CYS A 394 50.45 -29.88 12.80
CA CYS A 394 49.90 -30.83 11.83
C CYS A 394 50.06 -30.38 10.36
N TYR A 395 50.20 -29.09 10.09
CA TYR A 395 50.25 -28.54 8.74
C TYR A 395 51.59 -28.81 8.02
N THR A 396 52.70 -28.88 8.75
CA THR A 396 54.06 -29.00 8.19
C THR A 396 54.44 -30.41 7.75
N VAL A 397 53.78 -31.44 8.25
CA VAL A 397 54.16 -32.86 8.04
C VAL A 397 53.66 -33.41 6.69
N VAL A 398 52.50 -32.95 6.19
CA VAL A 398 51.87 -33.53 4.99
C VAL A 398 52.41 -32.95 3.68
N HIS A 399 52.93 -31.72 3.69
CA HIS A 399 53.33 -31.01 2.46
C HIS A 399 54.75 -31.40 1.94
N ILE A 400 55.46 -32.33 2.60
CA ILE A 400 56.82 -32.77 2.19
C ILE A 400 56.81 -34.25 1.77
N ALA A 401 55.80 -34.69 1.00
CA ALA A 401 55.68 -36.10 0.59
C ALA A 401 55.02 -36.40 -0.78
N ARG A 402 55.25 -35.59 -1.83
CA ARG A 402 55.50 -36.08 -3.23
C ARG A 402 55.68 -34.98 -4.29
N ASN A 403 56.88 -34.92 -4.86
CA ASN A 403 57.15 -34.35 -6.19
C ASN A 403 56.53 -35.23 -7.30
N GLY A 404 56.31 -34.67 -8.51
CA GLY A 404 55.74 -35.43 -9.66
C GLY A 404 56.24 -34.94 -11.04
N GLY A 405 55.81 -33.74 -11.47
CA GLY A 405 56.38 -32.98 -12.60
C GLY A 405 55.99 -33.38 -14.04
N LYS A 406 56.39 -32.49 -14.99
CA LYS A 406 56.49 -32.66 -16.47
C LYS A 406 55.18 -32.80 -17.29
N ARG A 407 55.05 -32.35 -18.55
CA ARG A 407 55.67 -31.26 -19.39
C ARG A 407 54.95 -31.25 -20.79
N VAL A 408 55.11 -30.19 -21.61
CA VAL A 408 54.88 -30.12 -23.10
C VAL A 408 53.38 -30.14 -23.54
N SER A 409 52.79 -29.09 -24.16
CA SER A 409 52.86 -28.51 -25.55
C SER A 409 51.92 -29.21 -26.58
N ALA A 410 51.35 -28.60 -27.65
CA ALA A 410 51.27 -27.22 -28.16
C ALA A 410 50.21 -27.09 -29.32
N CYS A 411 50.07 -25.90 -29.93
CA CYS A 411 49.43 -25.61 -31.25
C CYS A 411 47.89 -25.70 -31.36
N ALA A 412 47.19 -25.00 -32.30
CA ALA A 412 47.49 -23.82 -33.13
C ALA A 412 46.22 -23.27 -33.83
N ALA A 413 46.32 -22.09 -34.49
CA ALA A 413 45.40 -21.53 -35.54
C ALA A 413 43.96 -21.11 -35.13
N ARG A 414 43.22 -20.24 -35.87
CA ARG A 414 43.50 -18.96 -36.61
C ARG A 414 42.14 -18.41 -37.17
N VAL A 415 41.94 -17.06 -37.20
CA VAL A 415 41.44 -16.20 -38.35
C VAL A 415 40.08 -16.59 -39.04
N SER A 416 39.12 -15.71 -39.40
CA SER A 416 38.97 -14.23 -39.44
C SER A 416 37.51 -13.71 -39.54
N GLN A 417 37.37 -12.38 -39.45
CA GLN A 417 36.19 -11.49 -39.62
C GLN A 417 35.53 -11.47 -41.03
N PHE A 418 34.26 -11.01 -41.11
CA PHE A 418 33.58 -10.09 -42.10
C PHE A 418 32.13 -9.86 -41.56
N SER A 419 31.38 -8.73 -41.63
CA SER A 419 31.36 -7.44 -42.36
C SER A 419 30.66 -7.50 -43.74
N THR A 420 29.70 -6.64 -44.17
CA THR A 420 29.02 -5.45 -43.56
C THR A 420 27.72 -5.04 -44.31
N ALA A 421 26.81 -4.32 -43.63
CA ALA A 421 25.93 -3.19 -44.09
C ALA A 421 24.70 -3.34 -45.05
N ASP A 422 23.76 -2.38 -44.88
CA ASP A 422 22.76 -1.81 -45.83
C ASP A 422 21.51 -2.63 -46.27
N ARG A 423 20.31 -2.06 -46.59
CA ARG A 423 19.87 -0.64 -46.77
C ARG A 423 18.34 -0.43 -46.53
N HIS A 424 17.90 0.83 -46.38
CA HIS A 424 16.49 1.32 -46.29
C HIS A 424 15.57 1.07 -47.52
N ARG A 425 14.23 1.08 -47.30
CA ARG A 425 13.28 2.07 -47.90
C ARG A 425 11.89 2.11 -47.23
N ASN A 426 11.04 3.06 -47.63
CA ASN A 426 9.93 3.61 -46.82
C ASN A 426 8.51 3.33 -47.37
N ALA A 427 7.55 3.35 -46.44
CA ALA A 427 6.21 3.95 -46.49
C ALA A 427 5.18 3.59 -47.60
N ASN A 428 3.91 3.58 -47.19
CA ASN A 428 2.77 3.99 -48.00
C ASN A 428 1.94 4.99 -47.17
N ILE A 429 1.35 5.99 -47.83
CA ILE A 429 0.55 7.05 -47.22
C ILE A 429 -0.89 6.93 -47.75
N LEU A 430 -1.89 7.05 -46.88
CA LEU A 430 -3.28 7.28 -47.25
C LEU A 430 -3.65 8.70 -46.85
N VAL A 431 -3.91 9.55 -47.86
CA VAL A 431 -4.27 10.95 -47.65
C VAL A 431 -5.78 11.08 -47.50
N TRP A 432 -6.22 11.64 -46.38
CA TRP A 432 -7.51 12.32 -46.25
C TRP A 432 -7.25 13.82 -46.04
N ALA A 433 -8.22 14.67 -46.42
CA ALA A 433 -7.97 16.10 -46.59
C ALA A 433 -8.04 16.89 -45.28
N ASP A 434 -6.93 17.57 -44.98
CA ASP A 434 -6.71 18.69 -44.05
C ASP A 434 -7.37 18.61 -42.65
N ASP A 435 -6.58 18.12 -41.69
CA ASP A 435 -6.87 18.03 -40.25
C ASP A 435 -5.84 18.89 -39.49
N SER A 436 -5.79 20.18 -39.83
CA SER A 436 -4.70 21.08 -39.44
C SER A 436 -4.67 21.32 -37.93
N SER A 437 -3.55 21.00 -37.28
CA SER A 437 -3.25 21.46 -35.91
C SER A 437 -3.15 22.99 -35.86
N TYR A 438 -3.40 23.57 -34.70
CA TYR A 438 -3.32 25.02 -34.54
C TYR A 438 -1.86 25.49 -34.64
N VAL A 439 -1.62 26.57 -35.38
CA VAL A 439 -0.31 27.18 -35.54
C VAL A 439 -0.24 28.44 -34.67
N PRO A 440 0.57 28.47 -33.59
CA PRO A 440 0.77 29.66 -32.78
C PRO A 440 1.42 30.79 -33.59
N LEU A 441 1.06 32.05 -33.28
CA LEU A 441 1.68 33.24 -33.88
C LEU A 441 3.10 33.45 -33.34
N GLU A 442 3.29 33.18 -32.05
CA GLU A 442 4.56 33.04 -31.38
C GLU A 442 4.69 31.60 -30.85
N ASN A 443 5.83 30.97 -31.10
CA ASN A 443 6.22 29.68 -30.53
C ASN A 443 7.71 29.78 -30.16
N ILE A 444 8.00 30.39 -29.02
CA ILE A 444 9.35 30.68 -28.54
C ILE A 444 9.68 29.68 -27.43
N ALA A 445 10.86 29.07 -27.50
CA ALA A 445 11.39 28.17 -26.47
C ALA A 445 12.85 28.52 -26.19
N LEU A 446 13.12 29.12 -25.03
CA LEU A 446 14.45 29.58 -24.61
C LEU A 446 15.11 28.58 -23.66
N ASN A 447 16.30 28.12 -24.02
CA ASN A 447 17.18 27.32 -23.16
C ASN A 447 18.13 28.27 -22.42
N CYS A 448 17.80 28.59 -21.17
CA CYS A 448 18.39 29.70 -20.44
C CYS A 448 19.80 29.39 -19.93
N GLY A 449 20.75 30.29 -20.20
CA GLY A 449 22.16 30.12 -19.87
C GLY A 449 22.92 29.14 -20.79
N SER A 450 22.28 28.59 -21.82
CA SER A 450 22.95 27.69 -22.78
C SER A 450 23.91 28.43 -23.70
N SER A 451 25.15 27.97 -23.83
CA SER A 451 26.15 28.53 -24.76
C SER A 451 26.03 28.01 -26.20
N SER A 452 25.03 27.17 -26.51
CA SER A 452 24.87 26.58 -27.84
C SER A 452 24.38 27.61 -28.87
N LEU A 453 25.21 27.85 -29.89
CA LEU A 453 24.86 28.62 -31.10
C LEU A 453 23.90 27.88 -32.04
N LYS A 454 23.58 26.60 -31.78
CA LYS A 454 22.60 25.82 -32.52
C LYS A 454 21.42 25.49 -31.62
N SER A 455 20.20 25.65 -32.13
CA SER A 455 19.01 25.21 -31.41
C SER A 455 18.97 23.70 -31.28
N SER A 456 18.64 23.20 -30.09
CA SER A 456 18.49 21.77 -29.83
C SER A 456 17.02 21.35 -29.94
N SER A 457 16.77 20.20 -30.56
CA SER A 457 15.42 19.62 -30.63
C SER A 457 15.08 18.89 -29.34
N TYR A 458 14.07 19.37 -28.62
CA TYR A 458 13.42 18.70 -27.48
C TYR A 458 11.91 18.91 -27.60
N ASP A 459 11.09 17.99 -27.07
CA ASP A 459 9.61 18.00 -27.09
C ASP A 459 8.91 18.19 -28.47
N GLY A 460 9.66 18.25 -29.57
CA GLY A 460 9.18 18.59 -30.91
C GLY A 460 9.53 20.01 -31.38
N ARG A 461 10.14 20.84 -30.53
CA ARG A 461 10.54 22.21 -30.84
C ARG A 461 12.06 22.41 -30.81
N ASN A 462 12.49 23.46 -31.49
CA ASN A 462 13.86 23.94 -31.48
C ASN A 462 14.05 24.95 -30.35
N TRP A 463 14.75 24.55 -29.29
CA TRP A 463 15.08 25.41 -28.16
C TRP A 463 16.33 26.24 -28.45
N SER A 464 16.22 27.57 -28.42
CA SER A 464 17.31 28.52 -28.69
C SER A 464 17.95 29.06 -27.41
N SER A 465 19.24 29.40 -27.45
CA SER A 465 19.91 30.10 -26.33
C SER A 465 19.26 31.45 -26.02
N ASP A 466 19.25 31.84 -24.74
CA ASP A 466 18.91 33.20 -24.31
C ASP A 466 20.10 34.19 -24.34
N ILE A 467 21.34 33.69 -24.45
CA ILE A 467 22.57 34.49 -24.41
C ILE A 467 22.61 35.41 -25.64
N ARG A 468 22.58 36.72 -25.39
CA ARG A 468 22.50 37.78 -26.42
C ARG A 468 21.30 37.63 -27.36
N SER A 469 20.24 36.93 -26.92
CA SER A 469 18.95 36.93 -27.60
C SER A 469 18.32 38.33 -27.52
N GLN A 470 17.39 38.64 -28.44
CA GLN A 470 16.62 39.89 -28.40
C GLN A 470 15.71 40.01 -27.16
N PHE A 471 15.54 38.94 -26.40
CA PHE A 471 14.62 38.86 -25.26
C PHE A 471 15.26 39.26 -23.92
N VAL A 472 16.57 39.57 -23.91
CA VAL A 472 17.32 39.95 -22.72
C VAL A 472 18.01 41.32 -22.92
N PRO A 473 18.23 42.11 -21.86
CA PRO A 473 18.97 43.37 -21.94
C PRO A 473 20.40 43.19 -22.50
N ALA A 474 20.97 44.24 -23.10
CA ALA A 474 22.36 44.22 -23.56
C ALA A 474 23.40 44.01 -22.43
N THR A 475 23.02 44.31 -21.19
CA THR A 475 23.79 44.06 -19.95
C THR A 475 23.50 42.69 -19.32
N ALA A 476 22.70 41.82 -19.95
CA ALA A 476 22.26 40.58 -19.32
C ALA A 476 23.41 39.66 -18.87
N ASP A 477 24.51 39.62 -19.61
CA ASP A 477 25.69 38.80 -19.26
C ASP A 477 26.62 39.47 -18.22
N THR A 478 26.32 40.69 -17.74
CA THR A 478 26.88 41.28 -16.51
C THR A 478 25.94 41.17 -15.31
N ASP A 479 24.63 41.26 -15.57
CA ASP A 479 23.59 41.41 -14.53
C ASP A 479 23.00 40.05 -14.09
N SER A 480 23.33 38.98 -14.82
CA SER A 480 22.96 37.60 -14.56
C SER A 480 24.09 36.64 -14.93
N ILE A 481 24.06 35.41 -14.42
CA ILE A 481 25.14 34.43 -14.60
C ILE A 481 24.59 33.17 -15.28
N PRO A 482 25.05 32.80 -16.49
CA PRO A 482 24.75 31.50 -17.09
C PRO A 482 25.54 30.39 -16.37
N ALA A 483 24.91 29.24 -16.15
CA ALA A 483 25.52 28.11 -15.43
C ALA A 483 24.98 26.76 -15.92
N GLU A 484 25.83 25.72 -15.90
CA GLU A 484 25.40 24.34 -16.00
C GLU A 484 25.08 23.75 -14.61
N ALA A 485 24.15 22.80 -14.56
CA ALA A 485 23.87 22.01 -13.37
C ALA A 485 25.08 21.14 -13.00
N SER A 486 25.54 21.19 -11.74
CA SER A 486 26.70 20.41 -11.27
C SER A 486 26.46 18.89 -11.27
N PHE A 487 25.20 18.46 -11.45
CA PHE A 487 24.79 17.08 -11.59
C PHE A 487 23.44 17.01 -12.32
N MET A 488 23.23 15.94 -13.09
CA MET A 488 22.02 15.61 -13.86
C MET A 488 21.57 14.18 -13.54
N TYR A 489 20.30 13.98 -13.17
CA TYR A 489 19.72 12.63 -13.08
C TYR A 489 19.42 12.06 -14.48
N PRO A 490 19.55 10.74 -14.73
CA PRO A 490 19.25 10.13 -16.03
C PRO A 490 17.81 10.32 -16.55
N ALA A 491 16.86 10.64 -15.67
CA ALA A 491 15.46 10.92 -16.01
C ALA A 491 15.18 12.41 -16.29
N VAL A 492 16.18 13.28 -16.21
CA VAL A 492 16.06 14.72 -16.49
C VAL A 492 16.57 14.98 -17.92
N PRO A 493 15.74 15.50 -18.86
CA PRO A 493 16.19 15.85 -20.20
C PRO A 493 17.28 16.93 -20.17
N GLU A 494 18.33 16.83 -21.00
CA GLU A 494 19.38 17.87 -21.02
C GLU A 494 18.84 19.25 -21.44
N VAL A 495 17.81 19.29 -22.27
CA VAL A 495 17.19 20.53 -22.75
C VAL A 495 15.78 20.64 -22.18
N PRO A 496 15.39 21.77 -21.55
CA PRO A 496 16.23 22.91 -21.16
C PRO A 496 17.05 22.69 -19.86
N TYR A 497 16.87 21.57 -19.16
CA TYR A 497 17.19 21.48 -17.72
C TYR A 497 18.68 21.42 -17.34
N LYS A 498 19.61 21.16 -18.26
CA LYS A 498 21.06 21.13 -17.98
C LYS A 498 21.65 22.50 -17.70
N THR A 499 21.08 23.56 -18.29
CA THR A 499 21.56 24.93 -18.18
C THR A 499 20.54 25.81 -17.47
N ALA A 500 21.02 26.82 -16.75
CA ALA A 500 20.18 27.84 -16.13
C ALA A 500 20.83 29.23 -16.24
N ARG A 501 19.99 30.27 -16.22
CA ARG A 501 20.42 31.64 -15.93
C ARG A 501 20.09 31.98 -14.48
N ILE A 502 21.08 32.50 -13.74
CA ILE A 502 21.00 32.84 -12.31
C ILE A 502 20.93 34.35 -12.14
N PHE A 503 20.05 34.81 -11.25
CA PHE A 503 19.84 36.23 -10.94
C PHE A 503 20.12 36.50 -9.46
N ARG A 504 20.94 37.52 -9.19
CA ARG A 504 21.25 38.01 -7.82
C ARG A 504 20.50 39.29 -7.46
N SER A 505 20.12 40.07 -8.47
CA SER A 505 19.16 41.18 -8.41
C SER A 505 17.87 40.79 -9.14
N GLN A 506 16.93 41.73 -9.23
CA GLN A 506 15.83 41.64 -10.20
C GLN A 506 16.39 41.55 -11.64
N PHE A 507 15.75 40.74 -12.48
CA PHE A 507 16.07 40.59 -13.90
C PHE A 507 14.77 40.42 -14.70
N THR A 508 14.72 40.98 -15.92
CA THR A 508 13.50 41.01 -16.74
C THR A 508 13.81 40.52 -18.14
N PHE A 509 13.06 39.51 -18.60
CA PHE A 509 12.96 39.16 -20.01
C PHE A 509 11.86 40.00 -20.65
N THR A 510 12.00 40.35 -21.93
CA THR A 510 11.03 41.15 -22.69
C THR A 510 10.73 40.49 -24.02
N PHE A 511 9.46 40.28 -24.33
CA PHE A 511 9.01 39.61 -25.55
C PHE A 511 8.06 40.52 -26.34
N ASP A 512 8.42 40.81 -27.58
CA ASP A 512 7.51 41.39 -28.56
C ASP A 512 6.52 40.30 -29.04
N VAL A 513 5.22 40.59 -28.96
CA VAL A 513 4.12 39.64 -29.22
C VAL A 513 2.91 40.33 -29.87
N THR A 514 2.01 39.56 -30.48
CA THR A 514 0.65 40.05 -30.77
C THR A 514 -0.18 40.15 -29.49
N PRO A 515 -1.21 41.01 -29.45
CA PRO A 515 -2.22 40.96 -28.40
C PRO A 515 -2.94 39.60 -28.35
N GLY A 516 -3.67 39.35 -27.26
CA GLY A 516 -4.38 38.09 -27.00
C GLY A 516 -3.68 37.17 -26.01
N PRO A 517 -4.28 36.03 -25.65
CA PRO A 517 -3.76 35.16 -24.61
C PRO A 517 -2.49 34.41 -25.03
N LYS A 518 -1.68 34.06 -24.02
CA LYS A 518 -0.39 33.38 -24.14
C LYS A 518 -0.29 32.30 -23.07
N PHE A 519 0.21 31.11 -23.45
CA PHE A 519 0.85 30.21 -22.50
C PHE A 519 2.27 30.71 -22.23
N VAL A 520 2.59 30.88 -20.95
CA VAL A 520 3.95 31.10 -20.44
C VAL A 520 4.34 29.84 -19.67
N ARG A 521 5.40 29.14 -20.06
CA ARG A 521 5.91 27.99 -19.29
C ARG A 521 7.28 28.29 -18.71
N LEU A 522 7.43 28.03 -17.41
CA LEU A 522 8.68 28.26 -16.66
C LEU A 522 9.26 26.93 -16.17
N HIS A 523 10.51 26.65 -16.55
CA HIS A 523 11.17 25.36 -16.33
C HIS A 523 12.23 25.50 -15.26
N PHE A 524 12.19 24.61 -14.25
CA PHE A 524 13.09 24.64 -13.10
C PHE A 524 13.62 23.24 -12.77
N TYR A 525 14.94 23.07 -12.78
CA TYR A 525 15.63 21.89 -12.26
C TYR A 525 16.42 22.28 -11.00
N PRO A 526 15.99 21.87 -9.80
CA PRO A 526 16.62 22.26 -8.53
C PRO A 526 17.94 21.49 -8.26
N SER A 527 18.93 21.67 -9.12
CA SER A 527 20.31 21.20 -8.94
C SER A 527 21.20 22.27 -8.29
N SER A 528 22.47 21.95 -8.06
CA SER A 528 23.48 22.95 -7.68
C SER A 528 24.02 23.64 -8.92
N TYR A 529 24.15 24.97 -8.90
CA TYR A 529 24.70 25.75 -10.00
C TYR A 529 25.81 26.66 -9.49
N LEU A 530 27.03 26.54 -10.03
CA LEU A 530 28.23 27.26 -9.53
C LEU A 530 28.46 27.09 -8.00
N GLY A 531 28.11 25.92 -7.45
CA GLY A 531 28.18 25.64 -6.01
C GLY A 531 27.03 26.23 -5.18
N LEU A 532 26.10 26.97 -5.79
CA LEU A 532 24.90 27.49 -5.12
C LEU A 532 23.88 26.37 -4.94
N ASN A 533 23.54 26.06 -3.69
CA ASN A 533 22.60 25.01 -3.36
C ASN A 533 21.16 25.38 -3.74
N ALA A 534 20.40 24.44 -4.32
CA ALA A 534 19.00 24.65 -4.72
C ALA A 534 18.08 25.11 -3.58
N SER A 535 18.36 24.71 -2.33
CA SER A 535 17.58 25.13 -1.15
C SER A 535 17.76 26.60 -0.76
N LYS A 536 18.61 27.36 -1.48
CA LYS A 536 18.73 28.82 -1.40
C LYS A 536 18.02 29.56 -2.55
N ALA A 537 17.50 28.83 -3.54
CA ALA A 537 16.65 29.41 -4.57
C ALA A 537 15.25 29.70 -4.00
N PHE A 538 15.04 30.96 -3.62
CA PHE A 538 13.74 31.52 -3.26
C PHE A 538 13.50 32.74 -4.12
N LEU A 539 12.48 32.68 -4.99
CA LEU A 539 12.22 33.70 -6.00
C LEU A 539 10.75 34.09 -6.09
N SER A 540 10.49 35.25 -6.66
CA SER A 540 9.18 35.65 -7.16
C SER A 540 9.28 35.88 -8.67
N VAL A 541 8.21 35.60 -9.40
CA VAL A 541 8.09 35.86 -10.83
C VAL A 541 6.81 36.64 -11.08
N THR A 542 6.93 37.76 -11.77
CA THR A 542 5.81 38.62 -12.15
C THR A 542 5.79 38.87 -13.65
N ALA A 543 4.62 39.22 -14.18
CA ALA A 543 4.43 39.54 -15.59
C ALA A 543 3.55 40.77 -15.80
N LEU A 544 3.69 41.40 -16.98
CA LEU A 544 2.91 42.58 -17.42
C LEU A 544 3.03 43.75 -16.43
N GLY A 545 4.26 44.22 -16.22
CA GLY A 545 4.59 45.36 -15.34
C GLY A 545 4.31 45.11 -13.86
N GLY A 546 4.27 43.85 -13.44
CA GLY A 546 3.88 43.44 -12.09
C GLY A 546 2.38 43.21 -11.88
N ARG A 547 1.55 43.34 -12.94
CA ARG A 547 0.09 43.07 -12.88
C ARG A 547 -0.22 41.65 -12.39
N TYR A 548 0.58 40.67 -12.82
CA TYR A 548 0.40 39.27 -12.43
C TYR A 548 1.55 38.79 -11.54
N SER A 549 1.21 38.25 -10.37
CA SER A 549 2.12 37.59 -9.44
C SER A 549 2.01 36.08 -9.62
N LEU A 550 2.76 35.57 -10.61
CA LEU A 550 2.75 34.16 -11.03
C LEU A 550 3.34 33.26 -9.94
N LEU A 551 4.49 33.67 -9.38
CA LEU A 551 5.20 32.96 -8.30
C LEU A 551 5.68 33.96 -7.25
N LYS A 552 5.67 33.61 -5.97
CA LYS A 552 6.00 34.54 -4.87
C LYS A 552 6.69 33.81 -3.73
N ASN A 553 7.96 34.13 -3.47
CA ASN A 553 8.82 33.39 -2.54
C ASN A 553 8.79 31.85 -2.81
N PHE A 554 8.64 31.47 -4.07
CA PHE A 554 8.63 30.09 -4.56
C PHE A 554 10.00 29.45 -4.41
N SER A 555 10.04 28.18 -4.03
CA SER A 555 11.23 27.34 -4.00
C SER A 555 11.02 26.11 -4.88
N ALA A 556 11.81 26.01 -5.95
CA ALA A 556 11.76 24.88 -6.87
C ALA A 556 12.09 23.56 -6.15
N SER A 557 13.07 23.54 -5.22
CA SER A 557 13.43 22.32 -4.49
C SER A 557 12.29 21.83 -3.59
N LEU A 558 11.64 22.71 -2.82
CA LEU A 558 10.53 22.28 -1.95
C LEU A 558 9.34 21.73 -2.75
N ASN A 559 9.05 22.32 -3.92
CA ASN A 559 7.98 21.85 -4.80
C ASN A 559 8.34 20.52 -5.49
N ALA A 560 9.61 20.32 -5.87
CA ALA A 560 10.13 19.08 -6.44
C ALA A 560 10.14 17.93 -5.41
N ASP A 561 10.67 18.20 -4.20
CA ASP A 561 10.70 17.27 -3.08
C ASP A 561 9.29 16.77 -2.71
N TYR A 562 8.29 17.66 -2.71
CA TYR A 562 6.89 17.33 -2.38
C TYR A 562 6.16 16.54 -3.47
N LEU A 563 6.42 16.85 -4.75
CA LEU A 563 5.83 16.14 -5.89
C LEU A 563 6.60 14.87 -6.29
N ASN A 564 7.72 14.57 -5.62
CA ASN A 564 8.67 13.51 -5.98
C ASN A 564 9.14 13.58 -7.46
N PHE A 565 9.26 14.80 -8.00
CA PHE A 565 9.69 15.05 -9.38
C PHE A 565 11.11 15.62 -9.40
N ALA A 566 11.96 15.10 -10.28
CA ALA A 566 13.34 15.58 -10.41
C ALA A 566 13.44 17.02 -10.94
N TYR A 567 12.45 17.47 -11.73
CA TYR A 567 12.35 18.81 -12.31
C TYR A 567 10.88 19.28 -12.32
N LEU A 568 10.66 20.57 -12.56
CA LEU A 568 9.34 21.19 -12.62
C LEU A 568 9.16 21.97 -13.92
N MET A 569 7.90 22.00 -14.37
CA MET A 569 7.37 22.99 -15.30
C MET A 569 6.15 23.65 -14.63
N ARG A 570 5.95 24.95 -14.88
CA ARG A 570 4.77 25.72 -14.46
C ARG A 570 4.20 26.46 -15.66
N GLU A 571 2.98 26.10 -16.07
CA GLU A 571 2.26 26.71 -17.20
C GLU A 571 1.25 27.73 -16.68
N PHE A 572 1.30 28.94 -17.22
CA PHE A 572 0.37 30.02 -16.93
C PHE A 572 -0.33 30.46 -18.21
N THR A 573 -1.62 30.77 -18.15
CA THR A 573 -2.34 31.49 -19.22
C THR A 573 -2.54 32.94 -18.78
N ILE A 574 -2.02 33.89 -19.56
CA ILE A 574 -2.18 35.33 -19.32
C ILE A 574 -2.66 36.04 -20.59
N TYR A 575 -3.46 37.10 -20.44
CA TYR A 575 -3.90 37.93 -21.55
C TYR A 575 -2.96 39.13 -21.74
N VAL A 576 -2.33 39.24 -22.91
CA VAL A 576 -1.50 40.40 -23.27
C VAL A 576 -2.35 41.38 -24.07
N SER A 577 -2.59 42.58 -23.52
CA SER A 577 -3.43 43.61 -24.15
C SER A 577 -2.67 44.55 -25.09
N GLY A 578 -1.34 44.53 -25.05
CA GLY A 578 -0.45 45.33 -25.90
C GLY A 578 0.47 44.44 -26.73
N HIS A 579 1.64 44.97 -27.10
CA HIS A 579 2.64 44.27 -27.91
C HIS A 579 3.85 43.75 -27.13
N ILE A 580 3.93 44.03 -25.83
CA ILE A 580 5.07 43.66 -24.99
C ILE A 580 4.57 42.78 -23.84
N LEU A 581 5.27 41.66 -23.64
CA LEU A 581 5.20 40.86 -22.43
C LEU A 581 6.57 40.92 -21.72
N ASP A 582 6.62 41.55 -20.56
CA ASP A 582 7.74 41.42 -19.62
C ASP A 582 7.52 40.24 -18.66
N ILE A 583 8.60 39.51 -18.36
CA ILE A 583 8.63 38.47 -17.32
C ILE A 583 9.81 38.78 -16.38
N THR A 584 9.47 39.20 -15.17
CA THR A 584 10.42 39.72 -14.17
C THR A 584 10.65 38.69 -13.07
N PHE A 585 11.90 38.24 -12.92
CA PHE A 585 12.38 37.36 -11.86
C PHE A 585 13.01 38.20 -10.74
N THR A 586 12.66 37.93 -9.48
CA THR A 586 13.15 38.68 -8.31
C THR A 586 13.54 37.72 -7.17
N PRO A 587 14.83 37.67 -6.77
CA PRO A 587 15.28 36.92 -5.59
C PRO A 587 14.60 37.39 -4.30
N SER A 588 14.38 36.48 -3.35
CA SER A 588 13.75 36.79 -2.07
C SER A 588 14.69 37.56 -1.15
N SER A 589 14.36 38.81 -0.84
CA SER A 589 15.10 39.68 0.09
C SER A 589 15.12 39.19 1.55
N LYS A 590 14.46 38.07 1.87
CA LYS A 590 14.40 37.48 3.21
C LYS A 590 15.68 36.75 3.62
N ALA A 591 16.58 36.44 2.69
CA ALA A 591 17.87 35.83 2.97
C ALA A 591 18.96 36.43 2.07
N SER A 592 20.09 36.83 2.64
CA SER A 592 21.17 37.54 1.93
C SER A 592 21.92 36.70 0.91
N ASP A 593 21.79 35.36 0.96
CA ASP A 593 22.40 34.44 0.00
C ASP A 593 21.41 33.86 -1.02
N ALA A 594 20.15 34.31 -1.00
CA ALA A 594 19.13 33.89 -1.95
C ALA A 594 19.48 34.26 -3.40
N TYR A 595 18.86 33.53 -4.33
CA TYR A 595 18.91 33.82 -5.76
C TYR A 595 17.61 33.38 -6.44
N ALA A 596 17.39 33.91 -7.63
CA ALA A 596 16.42 33.38 -8.58
C ALA A 596 17.16 32.67 -9.71
N PHE A 597 16.52 31.70 -10.35
CA PHE A 597 17.06 31.03 -11.53
C PHE A 597 15.92 30.55 -12.42
N VAL A 598 16.22 30.29 -13.69
CA VAL A 598 15.32 29.61 -14.62
C VAL A 598 16.14 28.79 -15.61
N ASN A 599 15.67 27.58 -15.95
CA ASN A 599 16.32 26.70 -16.92
C ASN A 599 15.79 26.94 -18.33
N GLY A 600 14.49 27.20 -18.45
CA GLY A 600 13.88 27.54 -19.73
C GLY A 600 12.58 28.31 -19.60
N ILE A 601 12.28 29.07 -20.64
CA ILE A 601 11.06 29.86 -20.77
C ILE A 601 10.41 29.52 -22.11
N GLU A 602 9.15 29.14 -22.09
CA GLU A 602 8.34 29.01 -23.30
C GLU A 602 7.30 30.12 -23.38
N LEU A 603 6.99 30.55 -24.61
CA LEU A 603 5.92 31.47 -24.91
C LEU A 603 5.18 31.00 -26.17
N VAL A 604 3.91 30.63 -26.02
CA VAL A 604 3.06 30.09 -27.08
C VAL A 604 1.73 30.85 -27.12
N SER A 605 1.38 31.50 -28.23
CA SER A 605 0.07 32.20 -28.31
C SER A 605 -1.09 31.23 -28.43
N THR A 606 -2.14 31.47 -27.67
CA THR A 606 -3.32 30.60 -27.62
C THR A 606 -4.53 31.25 -28.31
N PRO A 607 -5.51 30.45 -28.79
CA PRO A 607 -6.77 30.97 -29.31
C PRO A 607 -7.53 31.76 -28.24
N LEU A 608 -7.98 32.97 -28.59
CA LEU A 608 -8.71 33.91 -27.73
C LEU A 608 -9.71 33.22 -26.78
N ASN A 609 -10.65 32.46 -27.35
CA ASN A 609 -11.79 31.91 -26.61
C ASN A 609 -11.55 30.49 -26.05
N LEU A 610 -10.30 30.02 -25.94
CA LEU A 610 -10.01 28.66 -25.45
C LEU A 610 -10.29 28.52 -23.95
N TYR A 611 -9.80 29.46 -23.13
CA TYR A 611 -10.02 29.49 -21.67
C TYR A 611 -10.62 30.82 -21.20
N ILE A 612 -10.11 31.95 -21.73
CA ILE A 612 -10.56 33.29 -21.37
C ILE A 612 -11.66 33.72 -22.35
N ARG A 613 -12.90 33.33 -22.05
CA ARG A 613 -14.06 33.54 -22.95
C ARG A 613 -14.70 34.93 -22.87
N GLY A 614 -14.29 35.76 -21.91
CA GLY A 614 -14.84 37.10 -21.73
C GLY A 614 -16.08 37.15 -20.83
N ALA A 615 -16.59 38.36 -20.58
CA ALA A 615 -17.67 38.63 -19.63
C ALA A 615 -19.07 38.24 -20.13
N ASP A 616 -19.21 37.81 -21.39
CA ASP A 616 -20.50 37.43 -22.00
C ASP A 616 -20.82 35.93 -21.88
N VAL A 617 -19.88 35.10 -21.40
CA VAL A 617 -20.03 33.64 -21.30
C VAL A 617 -19.95 33.22 -19.82
N PRO A 618 -21.09 33.11 -19.12
CA PRO A 618 -21.11 32.71 -17.72
C PRO A 618 -20.65 31.26 -17.53
N ILE A 619 -20.03 30.99 -16.39
CA ILE A 619 -19.57 29.68 -15.94
C ILE A 619 -20.28 29.33 -14.63
N SER A 620 -20.71 28.08 -14.48
CA SER A 620 -21.39 27.60 -13.29
C SER A 620 -20.47 27.66 -12.07
N PHE A 621 -20.82 28.48 -11.07
CA PHE A 621 -20.13 28.53 -9.79
C PHE A 621 -20.78 27.51 -8.83
N ILE A 622 -20.07 26.41 -8.59
CA ILE A 622 -20.51 25.33 -7.71
C ILE A 622 -20.71 25.86 -6.28
N GLY A 623 -21.85 25.54 -5.67
CA GLY A 623 -22.28 26.09 -4.38
C GLY A 623 -22.94 27.48 -4.44
N TYR A 624 -22.80 28.22 -5.55
CA TYR A 624 -23.24 29.62 -5.68
C TYR A 624 -24.19 29.81 -6.88
N SER A 625 -25.24 29.01 -6.95
CA SER A 625 -26.19 28.90 -8.09
C SER A 625 -26.94 30.19 -8.49
N SER A 626 -26.81 31.28 -7.74
CA SER A 626 -27.38 32.59 -8.03
C SER A 626 -26.38 33.63 -8.57
N VAL A 627 -25.08 33.29 -8.66
CA VAL A 627 -24.01 34.22 -9.08
C VAL A 627 -23.24 33.63 -10.28
N PRO A 628 -23.41 34.17 -11.51
CA PRO A 628 -22.64 33.73 -12.66
C PRO A 628 -21.17 34.12 -12.51
N PHE A 629 -20.25 33.18 -12.69
CA PHE A 629 -18.81 33.44 -12.71
C PHE A 629 -18.35 33.77 -14.14
N TYR A 630 -17.36 34.65 -14.30
CA TYR A 630 -16.80 35.02 -15.59
C TYR A 630 -15.27 34.97 -15.56
N ILE A 631 -14.64 34.58 -16.67
CA ILE A 631 -13.19 34.60 -16.85
C ILE A 631 -12.88 35.55 -18.00
N ASP A 632 -12.40 36.73 -17.63
CA ASP A 632 -12.23 37.89 -18.50
C ASP A 632 -10.76 38.15 -18.86
N TYR A 633 -10.50 39.19 -19.66
CA TYR A 633 -9.15 39.58 -20.07
C TYR A 633 -8.31 40.23 -18.95
N THR A 634 -8.83 40.35 -17.72
CA THR A 634 -8.05 40.70 -16.52
C THR A 634 -7.63 39.47 -15.71
N SER A 635 -8.26 38.32 -15.95
CA SER A 635 -7.97 37.05 -15.30
C SER A 635 -6.67 36.41 -15.82
N ALA A 636 -5.89 35.82 -14.91
CA ALA A 636 -4.79 34.91 -15.23
C ALA A 636 -5.04 33.53 -14.62
N LEU A 637 -4.45 32.50 -15.24
CA LEU A 637 -4.63 31.10 -14.86
C LEU A 637 -3.27 30.41 -14.66
N GLU A 638 -3.16 29.50 -13.68
CA GLU A 638 -2.05 28.53 -13.56
C GLU A 638 -2.62 27.12 -13.79
N THR A 639 -2.06 26.37 -14.75
CA THR A 639 -2.46 24.99 -15.02
C THR A 639 -1.91 24.08 -13.94
N MET A 640 -2.81 23.46 -13.17
CA MET A 640 -2.45 22.52 -12.10
C MET A 640 -2.36 21.09 -12.62
N TYR A 641 -3.39 20.67 -13.38
CA TYR A 641 -3.54 19.31 -13.90
C TYR A 641 -4.14 19.33 -15.31
N ARG A 642 -3.70 18.37 -16.13
CA ARG A 642 -4.21 18.13 -17.49
C ARG A 642 -4.15 16.63 -17.76
N LEU A 643 -5.31 15.96 -17.69
CA LEU A 643 -5.43 14.51 -17.65
C LEU A 643 -6.11 13.97 -18.91
N ASN A 644 -5.50 12.95 -19.50
CA ASN A 644 -6.09 12.13 -20.55
C ASN A 644 -6.76 10.91 -19.88
N VAL A 645 -8.08 10.92 -19.75
CA VAL A 645 -8.81 9.97 -18.90
C VAL A 645 -9.02 8.64 -19.61
N GLY A 646 -8.53 7.56 -18.99
CA GLY A 646 -8.49 6.23 -19.59
C GLY A 646 -7.53 6.10 -20.79
N GLY A 647 -6.71 7.12 -21.03
CA GLY A 647 -5.75 7.19 -22.14
C GLY A 647 -4.30 7.23 -21.67
N GLN A 648 -3.36 7.13 -22.62
CA GLN A 648 -1.92 7.24 -22.35
C GLN A 648 -1.46 8.70 -22.26
N ASP A 649 -0.26 8.94 -21.72
CA ASP A 649 0.41 10.24 -21.78
C ASP A 649 0.50 10.75 -23.24
N ILE A 650 0.22 12.04 -23.42
CA ILE A 650 0.35 12.75 -24.69
C ILE A 650 1.47 13.78 -24.51
N GLU A 651 2.60 13.53 -25.17
CA GLU A 651 3.75 14.44 -25.17
C GLU A 651 3.46 15.72 -26.00
N PRO A 652 4.15 16.85 -25.75
CA PRO A 652 3.85 18.14 -26.39
C PRO A 652 3.79 18.14 -27.92
N ASN A 653 4.59 17.30 -28.60
CA ASN A 653 4.56 17.15 -30.07
C ASN A 653 3.32 16.41 -30.61
N ALA A 654 2.56 15.73 -29.75
CA ALA A 654 1.33 15.02 -30.09
C ALA A 654 0.06 15.77 -29.65
N ASP A 655 0.19 16.94 -29.01
CA ASP A 655 -0.91 17.88 -28.82
C ASP A 655 -1.28 18.56 -30.15
N SER A 656 -2.48 19.12 -30.19
CA SER A 656 -3.11 19.88 -31.27
C SER A 656 -2.43 21.22 -31.64
N GLY A 657 -1.11 21.33 -31.48
CA GLY A 657 -0.29 22.50 -31.83
C GLY A 657 -0.03 23.51 -30.71
N LEU A 658 -0.53 23.24 -29.49
CA LEU A 658 -0.37 24.10 -28.31
C LEU A 658 0.72 23.61 -27.33
N PHE A 659 1.41 22.52 -27.67
CA PHE A 659 2.52 21.93 -26.91
C PHE A 659 2.17 21.61 -25.44
N ARG A 660 0.92 21.26 -25.15
CA ARG A 660 0.46 20.84 -23.82
C ARG A 660 0.76 19.35 -23.62
N ARG A 661 1.47 18.99 -22.55
CA ARG A 661 1.50 17.59 -22.08
C ARG A 661 0.15 17.25 -21.45
N TRP A 662 -0.45 16.12 -21.82
CA TRP A 662 -1.54 15.50 -21.07
C TRP A 662 -1.02 14.23 -20.39
N THR A 663 -1.30 14.06 -19.10
CA THR A 663 -0.86 12.90 -18.31
C THR A 663 -1.97 11.86 -18.22
N ASN A 664 -1.66 10.57 -18.19
CA ASN A 664 -2.61 9.53 -17.83
C ASN A 664 -3.25 9.79 -16.45
N ASP A 665 -4.53 9.47 -16.30
CA ASP A 665 -5.31 9.82 -15.10
C ASP A 665 -5.14 8.84 -13.92
N GLN A 666 -4.54 7.67 -14.12
CA GLN A 666 -4.53 6.56 -13.15
C GLN A 666 -3.93 6.94 -11.78
N ALA A 667 -2.96 7.83 -11.76
CA ALA A 667 -2.30 8.31 -10.53
C ALA A 667 -3.16 9.27 -9.69
N PHE A 668 -4.31 9.72 -10.22
CA PHE A 668 -5.22 10.68 -9.59
C PHE A 668 -6.57 10.07 -9.22
N ILE A 669 -6.81 8.79 -9.54
CA ILE A 669 -8.05 8.10 -9.18
C ILE A 669 -8.05 7.85 -7.69
N PHE A 670 -9.13 8.20 -7.01
CA PHE A 670 -9.25 7.99 -5.57
C PHE A 670 -9.80 6.59 -5.25
N GLY A 671 -9.37 6.10 -4.08
CA GLY A 671 -9.88 4.88 -3.48
C GLY A 671 -9.61 3.75 -4.44
N ALA A 672 -10.66 3.01 -4.75
CA ALA A 672 -10.60 2.14 -5.89
C ALA A 672 -11.99 1.74 -6.40
N ALA A 673 -12.43 2.53 -7.37
CA ALA A 673 -13.13 2.00 -8.52
C ALA A 673 -12.66 2.82 -9.73
N ASP A 674 -11.64 2.35 -10.46
CA ASP A 674 -11.20 3.00 -11.70
C ASP A 674 -12.06 2.59 -12.91
N GLY A 675 -12.99 1.67 -12.71
CA GLY A 675 -13.85 1.17 -13.75
C GLY A 675 -13.06 0.61 -14.92
N VAL A 676 -13.31 1.10 -16.13
CA VAL A 676 -12.71 0.55 -17.35
C VAL A 676 -12.23 1.66 -18.29
N ASN A 677 -11.00 1.48 -18.78
CA ASN A 677 -10.45 2.24 -19.91
C ASN A 677 -11.21 1.85 -21.19
N HIS A 678 -12.06 2.74 -21.68
CA HIS A 678 -12.87 2.55 -22.88
C HIS A 678 -12.30 3.42 -24.01
N PHE A 679 -12.06 2.85 -25.20
CA PHE A 679 -11.40 3.57 -26.28
C PHE A 679 -11.86 3.12 -27.67
N ASN A 680 -11.82 4.04 -28.64
CA ASN A 680 -12.07 3.73 -30.05
C ASN A 680 -11.20 4.60 -30.97
N PHE A 681 -9.95 4.18 -31.17
CA PHE A 681 -8.99 4.90 -32.02
C PHE A 681 -9.39 4.97 -33.50
N SER A 682 -10.24 4.06 -33.96
CA SER A 682 -10.79 4.04 -35.33
C SER A 682 -11.96 4.99 -35.54
N MET A 683 -12.49 5.62 -34.48
CA MET A 683 -13.63 6.53 -34.58
C MET A 683 -13.28 7.81 -35.35
N ALA A 684 -14.11 8.15 -36.33
CA ALA A 684 -14.11 9.45 -36.98
C ALA A 684 -14.82 10.48 -36.08
N LEU A 685 -14.06 11.37 -35.47
CA LEU A 685 -14.59 12.44 -34.62
C LEU A 685 -15.23 13.55 -35.45
N ARG A 686 -16.35 14.09 -34.97
CA ARG A 686 -17.13 15.16 -35.64
C ARG A 686 -17.12 16.42 -34.77
N TYR A 687 -16.07 17.22 -34.89
CA TYR A 687 -15.89 18.44 -34.11
C TYR A 687 -16.93 19.53 -34.47
N PRO A 688 -17.75 20.00 -33.53
CA PRO A 688 -18.68 21.12 -33.76
C PRO A 688 -17.95 22.47 -33.71
N LYS A 689 -18.54 23.54 -34.29
CA LYS A 689 -17.93 24.88 -34.27
C LYS A 689 -17.67 25.44 -32.87
N THR A 690 -18.39 24.95 -31.86
CA THR A 690 -18.23 25.29 -30.44
C THR A 690 -17.03 24.59 -29.77
N VAL A 691 -16.50 23.52 -30.37
CA VAL A 691 -15.33 22.78 -29.91
C VAL A 691 -14.35 22.62 -31.08
N PRO A 692 -13.45 23.58 -31.31
CA PRO A 692 -12.43 23.47 -32.34
C PRO A 692 -11.45 22.30 -32.09
N LEU A 693 -10.79 21.85 -33.16
CA LEU A 693 -9.77 20.77 -33.12
C LEU A 693 -8.65 21.00 -32.08
N TYR A 694 -8.34 22.25 -31.77
CA TYR A 694 -7.31 22.63 -30.80
C TYR A 694 -7.75 22.58 -29.32
N THR A 695 -9.04 22.38 -29.03
CA THR A 695 -9.52 22.35 -27.64
C THR A 695 -8.86 21.22 -26.85
N ALA A 696 -8.83 20.01 -27.41
CA ALA A 696 -8.00 18.90 -26.96
C ALA A 696 -7.70 17.97 -28.16
N PRO A 697 -6.53 17.32 -28.20
CA PRO A 697 -6.14 16.47 -29.32
C PRO A 697 -7.07 15.25 -29.44
N GLN A 698 -7.19 14.70 -30.65
CA GLN A 698 -8.14 13.61 -30.96
C GLN A 698 -7.96 12.36 -30.09
N SER A 699 -6.75 12.14 -29.55
CA SER A 699 -6.45 11.07 -28.59
C SER A 699 -7.31 11.18 -27.32
N VAL A 700 -7.46 12.38 -26.75
CA VAL A 700 -8.30 12.61 -25.56
C VAL A 700 -9.74 12.22 -25.84
N TYR A 701 -10.30 12.67 -26.96
CA TYR A 701 -11.68 12.34 -27.34
C TYR A 701 -11.86 10.92 -27.93
N ARG A 702 -10.79 10.10 -28.00
CA ARG A 702 -10.84 8.68 -28.42
C ARG A 702 -10.60 7.71 -27.27
N THR A 703 -10.23 8.19 -26.09
CA THR A 703 -10.15 7.44 -24.84
C THR A 703 -11.14 7.99 -23.82
N ALA A 704 -11.55 7.15 -22.89
CA ALA A 704 -12.45 7.49 -21.81
C ALA A 704 -12.29 6.51 -20.64
N ARG A 705 -12.85 6.89 -19.49
CA ARG A 705 -13.09 5.98 -18.36
C ARG A 705 -14.58 5.91 -18.07
N THR A 706 -15.09 4.70 -17.90
CA THR A 706 -16.48 4.40 -17.52
C THR A 706 -16.49 3.53 -16.27
N MET A 707 -17.62 3.38 -15.58
CA MET A 707 -17.79 2.28 -14.62
C MET A 707 -17.72 0.92 -15.33
N PHE A 708 -17.51 -0.15 -14.56
CA PHE A 708 -17.53 -1.53 -15.05
C PHE A 708 -18.80 -1.84 -15.88
N PRO A 709 -18.74 -2.72 -16.90
CA PRO A 709 -19.87 -2.94 -17.80
C PRO A 709 -20.89 -3.98 -17.30
N ASN A 710 -20.53 -4.84 -16.34
CA ASN A 710 -21.18 -6.14 -16.17
C ASN A 710 -22.15 -6.28 -14.98
N ASP A 711 -22.26 -5.31 -14.07
CA ASP A 711 -23.13 -5.49 -12.89
C ASP A 711 -23.82 -4.19 -12.40
N PHE A 712 -25.02 -3.99 -12.94
CA PHE A 712 -25.96 -2.92 -12.57
C PHE A 712 -26.21 -2.77 -11.06
N THR A 713 -25.96 -3.82 -10.26
CA THR A 713 -26.18 -3.82 -8.80
C THR A 713 -25.13 -2.99 -8.05
N TYR A 714 -23.90 -2.89 -8.58
CA TYR A 714 -22.81 -2.17 -7.91
C TYR A 714 -22.65 -0.72 -8.36
N HIS A 715 -23.15 -0.35 -9.54
CA HIS A 715 -22.93 0.99 -10.11
C HIS A 715 -23.60 2.13 -9.31
N LEU A 716 -24.52 1.79 -8.40
CA LEU A 716 -25.18 2.73 -7.49
C LEU A 716 -24.55 2.76 -6.08
N ASN A 717 -23.48 1.98 -5.85
CA ASN A 717 -22.86 1.82 -4.52
C ASN A 717 -21.50 2.54 -4.40
N TYR A 718 -21.00 3.16 -5.47
CA TYR A 718 -19.75 3.92 -5.48
C TYR A 718 -19.79 5.10 -6.46
N ASN A 719 -18.82 6.00 -6.35
CA ASN A 719 -18.56 7.05 -7.33
C ASN A 719 -17.25 6.74 -8.07
N LEU A 720 -17.20 7.04 -9.37
CA LEU A 720 -15.92 7.07 -10.08
C LEU A 720 -15.23 8.38 -9.72
N SER A 721 -14.20 8.29 -8.88
CA SER A 721 -13.61 9.43 -8.15
C SER A 721 -12.18 9.74 -8.58
N TRP A 722 -11.83 11.02 -8.67
CA TRP A 722 -10.46 11.53 -8.78
C TRP A 722 -10.18 12.57 -7.69
N PHE A 723 -8.93 12.65 -7.24
CA PHE A 723 -8.44 13.66 -6.30
C PHE A 723 -7.18 14.36 -6.83
N CYS A 724 -7.05 15.66 -6.56
CA CYS A 724 -6.00 16.51 -7.13
C CYS A 724 -5.45 17.51 -6.08
N PRO A 725 -4.23 17.32 -5.56
CA PRO A 725 -3.61 18.23 -4.58
C PRO A 725 -3.33 19.64 -5.15
N ILE A 726 -4.08 20.64 -4.68
CA ILE A 726 -4.06 22.04 -5.14
C ILE A 726 -3.74 23.03 -4.01
N ASP A 727 -3.51 24.31 -4.33
CA ASP A 727 -3.31 25.37 -3.33
C ASP A 727 -4.64 25.85 -2.71
N SER A 728 -4.63 26.05 -1.40
CA SER A 728 -5.80 26.55 -0.65
C SER A 728 -5.96 28.06 -0.75
N GLY A 729 -7.21 28.55 -0.77
CA GLY A 729 -7.54 29.98 -0.84
C GLY A 729 -7.65 30.56 -2.25
N PHE A 730 -7.96 29.74 -3.26
CA PHE A 730 -8.16 30.17 -4.65
C PHE A 730 -9.45 29.60 -5.25
N ASN A 731 -9.98 30.29 -6.27
CA ASN A 731 -10.97 29.72 -7.19
C ASN A 731 -10.26 28.84 -8.22
N TYR A 732 -10.91 27.77 -8.66
CA TYR A 732 -10.42 26.84 -9.67
C TYR A 732 -11.43 26.67 -10.79
N LEU A 733 -10.99 26.83 -12.03
CA LEU A 733 -11.72 26.37 -13.23
C LEU A 733 -11.42 24.88 -13.42
N VAL A 734 -12.47 24.06 -13.41
CA VAL A 734 -12.42 22.64 -13.77
C VAL A 734 -13.12 22.49 -15.12
N ARG A 735 -12.37 22.04 -16.13
CA ARG A 735 -12.90 21.67 -17.45
C ARG A 735 -12.97 20.16 -17.57
N LEU A 736 -14.14 19.64 -17.89
CA LEU A 736 -14.38 18.23 -18.15
C LEU A 736 -14.64 18.02 -19.65
N HIS A 737 -13.88 17.13 -20.28
CA HIS A 737 -13.98 16.77 -21.69
C HIS A 737 -14.78 15.48 -21.86
N PHE A 738 -15.72 15.46 -22.80
CA PHE A 738 -16.56 14.30 -23.09
C PHE A 738 -16.67 14.03 -24.60
N CYS A 739 -16.74 12.76 -24.98
CA CYS A 739 -17.13 12.30 -26.29
C CYS A 739 -17.65 10.86 -26.15
N GLU A 740 -18.91 10.62 -26.52
CA GLU A 740 -19.48 9.27 -26.42
C GLU A 740 -18.86 8.33 -27.47
N LEU A 741 -18.36 7.19 -27.00
CA LEU A 741 -17.59 6.21 -27.77
C LEU A 741 -18.36 4.89 -28.00
N ASP A 742 -19.30 4.55 -27.12
CA ASP A 742 -20.00 3.26 -27.10
C ASP A 742 -20.89 3.06 -28.34
N GLU A 743 -20.94 1.86 -28.90
CA GLU A 743 -21.77 1.55 -30.08
C GLU A 743 -23.26 1.44 -29.73
N ALA A 744 -23.60 1.10 -28.48
CA ALA A 744 -24.98 1.00 -28.02
C ALA A 744 -25.63 2.38 -27.76
N ILE A 745 -24.80 3.41 -27.52
CA ILE A 745 -25.24 4.72 -27.05
C ILE A 745 -25.21 5.72 -28.21
N THR A 746 -26.41 6.02 -28.71
CA THR A 746 -26.64 6.81 -29.93
C THR A 746 -27.72 7.89 -29.77
N LYS A 747 -28.40 7.93 -28.62
CA LYS A 747 -29.53 8.82 -28.30
C LYS A 747 -29.42 9.35 -26.87
N SER A 748 -30.08 10.47 -26.63
CA SER A 748 -30.26 11.04 -25.29
C SER A 748 -31.02 10.10 -24.34
N ASN A 749 -30.83 10.29 -23.04
CA ASN A 749 -31.34 9.45 -21.94
C ASN A 749 -30.93 7.97 -22.02
N GLN A 750 -29.85 7.65 -22.75
CA GLN A 750 -29.26 6.31 -22.74
C GLN A 750 -28.22 6.14 -21.62
N ARG A 751 -27.36 7.13 -21.37
CA ARG A 751 -26.43 7.18 -20.23
C ARG A 751 -26.56 8.56 -19.60
N VAL A 752 -26.97 8.62 -18.32
CA VAL A 752 -27.17 9.88 -17.58
C VAL A 752 -26.53 9.73 -16.19
N PHE A 753 -25.77 10.74 -15.77
CA PHE A 753 -25.02 10.72 -14.51
C PHE A 753 -24.98 12.10 -13.85
N GLN A 754 -24.80 12.10 -12.53
CA GLN A 754 -24.46 13.29 -11.75
C GLN A 754 -22.94 13.51 -11.77
N ILE A 755 -22.54 14.77 -11.70
CA ILE A 755 -21.16 15.23 -11.55
C ILE A 755 -21.08 16.00 -10.24
N PHE A 756 -20.16 15.62 -9.35
CA PHE A 756 -19.84 16.38 -8.15
C PHE A 756 -18.39 16.85 -8.20
N ILE A 757 -18.13 18.06 -7.70
CA ILE A 757 -16.80 18.62 -7.52
C ILE A 757 -16.73 19.18 -6.10
N ASP A 758 -15.71 18.77 -5.35
CA ASP A 758 -15.56 19.02 -3.90
C ASP A 758 -16.84 18.73 -3.09
N ASN A 759 -17.38 17.51 -3.26
CA ASN A 759 -18.63 17.02 -2.65
C ASN A 759 -19.91 17.84 -2.95
N GLN A 760 -19.88 18.73 -3.93
CA GLN A 760 -21.01 19.57 -4.33
C GLN A 760 -21.43 19.28 -5.77
N THR A 761 -22.74 19.20 -6.02
CA THR A 761 -23.29 18.95 -7.36
C THR A 761 -22.89 20.05 -8.34
N ALA A 762 -22.22 19.66 -9.42
CA ALA A 762 -21.86 20.50 -10.55
C ALA A 762 -22.86 20.34 -11.71
N GLU A 763 -23.42 19.14 -11.88
CA GLU A 763 -24.44 18.80 -12.87
C GLU A 763 -25.26 17.59 -12.41
N ASP A 764 -26.60 17.62 -12.51
CA ASP A 764 -27.45 16.49 -12.12
C ASP A 764 -27.76 15.52 -13.28
N ASP A 765 -27.98 16.05 -14.48
CA ASP A 765 -28.40 15.29 -15.68
C ASP A 765 -27.34 15.34 -16.79
N ALA A 766 -26.16 14.79 -16.52
CA ALA A 766 -25.09 14.72 -17.52
C ALA A 766 -25.38 13.66 -18.58
N ASP A 767 -25.85 14.11 -19.74
CA ASP A 767 -26.08 13.31 -20.95
C ASP A 767 -25.17 13.82 -22.08
N VAL A 768 -24.09 13.08 -22.34
CA VAL A 768 -23.09 13.45 -23.37
C VAL A 768 -23.72 13.50 -24.76
N VAL A 769 -24.66 12.61 -25.09
CA VAL A 769 -25.34 12.61 -26.41
C VAL A 769 -26.38 13.71 -26.49
N GLY A 770 -27.06 14.03 -25.38
CA GLY A 770 -27.93 15.20 -25.24
C GLY A 770 -27.18 16.52 -25.47
N TRP A 771 -25.95 16.66 -24.98
CA TRP A 771 -25.13 17.85 -25.19
C TRP A 771 -24.48 17.92 -26.57
N SER A 772 -23.98 16.80 -27.09
CA SER A 772 -23.21 16.76 -28.33
C SER A 772 -24.08 16.62 -29.59
N GLY A 773 -25.29 16.09 -29.45
CA GLY A 773 -26.16 15.69 -30.57
C GLY A 773 -25.71 14.39 -31.27
N GLY A 774 -24.79 13.61 -30.70
CA GLY A 774 -24.45 12.28 -31.21
C GLY A 774 -23.14 11.66 -30.70
N ARG A 775 -23.05 10.33 -30.85
CA ARG A 775 -21.81 9.54 -30.70
C ARG A 775 -20.69 10.12 -31.58
N GLY A 776 -19.46 10.15 -31.07
CA GLY A 776 -18.29 10.66 -31.78
C GLY A 776 -18.26 12.17 -32.00
N VAL A 777 -19.11 12.96 -31.32
CA VAL A 777 -19.07 14.42 -31.33
C VAL A 777 -18.46 14.92 -30.01
N PRO A 778 -17.27 15.54 -30.03
CA PRO A 778 -16.65 16.13 -28.84
C PRO A 778 -17.45 17.27 -28.20
N VAL A 779 -17.51 17.29 -26.86
CA VAL A 779 -18.05 18.38 -26.04
C VAL A 779 -17.15 18.61 -24.82
N PHE A 780 -17.28 19.76 -24.16
CA PHE A 780 -16.68 20.01 -22.85
C PHE A 780 -17.62 20.86 -21.98
N LYS A 781 -17.46 20.75 -20.66
CA LYS A 781 -18.15 21.59 -19.67
C LYS A 781 -17.11 22.28 -18.80
N ASP A 782 -17.40 23.53 -18.42
CA ASP A 782 -16.57 24.35 -17.54
C ASP A 782 -17.34 24.66 -16.25
N TYR A 783 -16.70 24.45 -15.11
CA TYR A 783 -17.24 24.76 -13.78
C TYR A 783 -16.21 25.53 -12.96
N VAL A 784 -16.65 26.35 -12.01
CA VAL A 784 -15.77 27.02 -11.03
C VAL A 784 -16.10 26.57 -9.62
N VAL A 785 -15.08 26.28 -8.83
CA VAL A 785 -15.18 25.92 -7.40
C VAL A 785 -14.24 26.80 -6.57
N MET A 786 -14.67 27.21 -5.37
CA MET A 786 -13.86 27.99 -4.43
C MET A 786 -13.31 27.06 -3.34
N MET A 787 -11.99 26.94 -3.26
CA MET A 787 -11.33 25.97 -2.39
C MET A 787 -10.75 26.68 -1.16
N GLU A 788 -11.42 26.57 0.01
CA GLU A 788 -11.19 27.39 1.21
C GLU A 788 -9.73 27.42 1.71
N ALA A 789 -9.33 28.46 2.45
CA ALA A 789 -7.95 28.68 2.87
C ALA A 789 -7.54 27.88 4.13
N VAL A 790 -6.88 26.73 3.97
CA VAL A 790 -6.35 25.92 5.09
C VAL A 790 -4.91 26.25 5.49
N LYS A 791 -4.57 26.03 6.77
CA LYS A 791 -3.27 26.36 7.41
C LYS A 791 -2.04 25.67 6.81
N GLN A 792 -2.23 24.60 6.03
CA GLN A 792 -1.16 23.84 5.37
C GLN A 792 -0.84 24.36 3.95
N GLY A 793 -1.67 25.25 3.39
CA GLY A 793 -1.49 25.81 2.04
C GLY A 793 -1.89 24.88 0.90
N LYS A 794 -2.08 23.58 1.16
CA LYS A 794 -2.53 22.56 0.20
C LYS A 794 -3.76 21.83 0.71
N GLN A 795 -4.61 21.39 -0.22
CA GLN A 795 -5.73 20.47 0.00
C GLN A 795 -6.09 19.76 -1.32
N ASP A 796 -6.90 18.71 -1.26
CA ASP A 796 -7.25 17.91 -2.43
C ASP A 796 -8.59 18.39 -3.02
N LEU A 797 -8.61 18.69 -4.32
CA LEU A 797 -9.85 18.89 -5.07
C LEU A 797 -10.40 17.52 -5.47
N TRP A 798 -11.67 17.28 -5.18
CA TRP A 798 -12.38 16.05 -5.52
C TRP A 798 -13.24 16.23 -6.77
N LEU A 799 -13.30 15.19 -7.61
CA LEU A 799 -14.17 15.08 -8.77
C LEU A 799 -14.81 13.69 -8.74
N ASP A 800 -16.14 13.62 -8.70
CA ASP A 800 -16.89 12.37 -8.57
C ASP A 800 -17.97 12.27 -9.64
N LEU A 801 -18.17 11.06 -10.19
CA LEU A 801 -19.25 10.74 -11.13
C LEU A 801 -20.11 9.60 -10.60
N HIS A 802 -21.44 9.75 -10.67
CA HIS A 802 -22.40 8.73 -10.20
C HIS A 802 -23.60 8.60 -11.16
N PRO A 803 -24.08 7.39 -11.52
CA PRO A 803 -25.24 7.23 -12.40
C PRO A 803 -26.53 7.82 -11.83
N ASN A 804 -27.28 8.60 -12.62
CA ASN A 804 -28.55 9.19 -12.18
C ASN A 804 -29.70 8.22 -12.51
N MET A 805 -30.47 7.83 -11.49
CA MET A 805 -31.60 6.89 -11.64
C MET A 805 -32.98 7.57 -11.71
N GLU A 806 -33.09 8.87 -11.45
CA GLU A 806 -34.38 9.58 -11.47
C GLU A 806 -34.93 9.69 -12.91
N THR A 807 -34.04 9.96 -13.87
CA THR A 807 -34.33 10.01 -15.31
C THR A 807 -34.48 8.63 -15.98
N ARG A 808 -34.17 7.55 -15.25
CA ARG A 808 -34.25 6.15 -15.70
C ARG A 808 -33.51 5.89 -17.03
N PRO A 809 -32.18 6.11 -17.07
CA PRO A 809 -31.37 5.86 -18.27
C PRO A 809 -31.37 4.38 -18.65
N GLN A 810 -31.07 4.09 -19.92
CA GLN A 810 -30.99 2.71 -20.43
C GLN A 810 -29.73 1.97 -19.95
N HIS A 811 -28.66 2.71 -19.67
CA HIS A 811 -27.38 2.22 -19.19
C HIS A 811 -27.01 2.97 -17.90
N ILE A 812 -26.99 2.25 -16.78
CA ILE A 812 -26.52 2.75 -15.48
C ILE A 812 -24.99 2.80 -15.55
N ASN A 813 -24.41 3.92 -15.98
CA ASN A 813 -22.96 4.11 -16.10
C ASN A 813 -22.62 5.61 -16.23
N VAL A 814 -21.33 5.95 -16.15
CA VAL A 814 -20.77 7.31 -16.33
C VAL A 814 -19.74 7.29 -17.47
N ILE A 815 -19.31 8.45 -17.96
CA ILE A 815 -18.17 8.54 -18.90
C ILE A 815 -17.42 9.86 -18.72
N LEU A 816 -16.09 9.84 -18.82
CA LEU A 816 -15.23 11.02 -18.88
C LEU A 816 -14.03 10.75 -19.80
N ASN A 817 -13.64 11.74 -20.61
CA ASN A 817 -12.56 11.59 -21.61
C ASN A 817 -11.31 12.41 -21.26
N GLY A 818 -11.43 13.50 -20.51
CA GLY A 818 -10.28 14.30 -20.08
C GLY A 818 -10.65 15.37 -19.05
N VAL A 819 -9.65 15.88 -18.33
CA VAL A 819 -9.81 16.91 -17.30
C VAL A 819 -8.71 17.97 -17.46
N GLU A 820 -9.05 19.25 -17.36
CA GLU A 820 -8.09 20.32 -17.11
C GLU A 820 -8.47 21.08 -15.84
N ILE A 821 -7.53 21.31 -14.93
CA ILE A 821 -7.73 22.07 -13.68
C ILE A 821 -6.81 23.28 -13.69
N PHE A 822 -7.38 24.48 -13.57
CA PHE A 822 -6.66 25.74 -13.54
C PHE A 822 -6.97 26.52 -12.27
N LYS A 823 -5.94 26.97 -11.56
CA LYS A 823 -6.07 27.99 -10.52
C LYS A 823 -6.37 29.34 -11.18
N LEU A 824 -7.34 30.07 -10.66
CA LEU A 824 -7.68 31.42 -11.12
C LEU A 824 -7.03 32.49 -10.23
N SER A 825 -6.55 33.57 -10.85
CA SER A 825 -5.87 34.65 -10.14
C SER A 825 -6.82 35.45 -9.24
N SER A 826 -6.47 35.64 -7.98
CA SER A 826 -7.13 36.59 -7.08
C SER A 826 -6.30 37.87 -7.00
N ASP A 827 -6.87 39.02 -7.38
CA ASP A 827 -6.17 40.30 -7.52
C ASP A 827 -4.83 40.21 -8.29
N GLY A 828 -4.81 39.42 -9.37
CA GLY A 828 -3.62 39.15 -10.18
C GLY A 828 -2.60 38.17 -9.57
N ASN A 829 -2.82 37.68 -8.34
CA ASN A 829 -1.94 36.68 -7.71
C ASN A 829 -2.39 35.24 -7.99
N LEU A 830 -1.45 34.40 -8.44
CA LEU A 830 -1.58 32.94 -8.55
C LEU A 830 -0.68 32.19 -7.56
N ALA A 831 0.33 32.86 -7.01
CA ALA A 831 1.34 32.25 -6.17
C ALA A 831 0.76 31.61 -4.89
N GLY A 832 0.81 30.27 -4.84
CA GLY A 832 0.51 29.47 -3.65
C GLY A 832 1.64 29.45 -2.62
N LEU A 833 1.46 28.69 -1.55
CA LEU A 833 2.49 28.49 -0.53
C LEU A 833 3.42 27.34 -0.93
N ASN A 834 4.70 27.42 -0.57
CA ASN A 834 5.58 26.25 -0.69
C ASN A 834 5.08 25.14 0.27
N PRO A 835 5.10 23.87 -0.16
CA PRO A 835 4.83 22.76 0.73
C PRO A 835 5.86 22.69 1.87
N LEU A 836 5.46 22.06 2.97
CA LEU A 836 6.33 21.87 4.13
C LEU A 836 7.51 20.96 3.77
N LYS A 837 8.71 21.34 4.22
CA LYS A 837 9.95 20.61 3.90
C LYS A 837 9.93 19.19 4.47
N ILE A 838 9.75 18.21 3.59
CA ILE A 838 9.99 16.79 3.87
C ILE A 838 11.50 16.60 4.10
N GLY A 839 11.87 15.70 5.01
CA GLY A 839 13.27 15.41 5.34
C GLY A 839 13.96 14.65 4.21
N SER A 840 14.64 15.36 3.31
CA SER A 840 15.38 14.77 2.18
C SER A 840 16.31 13.64 2.63
N VAL A 841 16.10 12.45 2.06
CA VAL A 841 17.05 11.34 2.08
C VAL A 841 18.18 11.68 1.11
N GLY A 842 19.43 11.55 1.56
CA GLY A 842 20.60 11.86 0.75
C GLY A 842 20.64 11.06 -0.56
N ALA A 843 20.60 11.78 -1.69
CA ALA A 843 20.81 11.23 -3.02
C ALA A 843 22.19 10.56 -3.13
N LEU A 844 22.25 9.46 -3.88
CA LEU A 844 23.51 8.82 -4.24
C LEU A 844 24.15 9.59 -5.40
N SER A 845 25.40 10.02 -5.24
CA SER A 845 26.20 10.57 -6.34
C SER A 845 26.48 9.48 -7.39
N PRO A 846 26.58 9.83 -8.68
CA PRO A 846 27.08 8.92 -9.69
C PRO A 846 28.58 8.67 -9.49
N ILE A 847 29.07 7.53 -9.98
CA ILE A 847 30.50 7.29 -10.21
C ILE A 847 30.66 6.94 -11.69
N GLU A 848 31.52 7.67 -12.39
CA GLU A 848 31.78 7.45 -13.82
C GLU A 848 32.56 6.15 -14.08
N PRO A 849 32.38 5.52 -15.25
CA PRO A 849 33.04 4.26 -15.59
C PRO A 849 34.52 4.48 -15.94
N SER A 850 35.41 4.24 -14.97
CA SER A 850 36.86 4.14 -15.23
C SER A 850 37.24 2.74 -15.72
N SER A 851 38.16 2.67 -16.68
CA SER A 851 38.34 1.52 -17.57
C SER A 851 39.59 0.67 -17.28
N HIS A 852 39.43 -0.66 -17.26
CA HIS A 852 40.49 -1.68 -17.22
C HIS A 852 41.39 -1.65 -15.95
N SER A 853 42.07 -2.72 -15.54
CA SER A 853 42.27 -4.05 -16.14
C SER A 853 42.24 -5.15 -15.07
N SER A 854 41.99 -6.40 -15.49
CA SER A 854 41.99 -7.58 -14.61
C SER A 854 43.40 -8.01 -14.16
N GLU A 855 43.83 -7.61 -12.96
CA GLU A 855 44.89 -8.34 -12.23
C GLU A 855 44.27 -9.42 -11.32
N ILE A 856 44.01 -10.59 -11.91
CA ILE A 856 43.72 -11.79 -11.12
C ILE A 856 45.03 -12.34 -10.56
N SER A 857 45.41 -11.90 -9.35
CA SER A 857 46.43 -12.62 -8.58
C SER A 857 46.36 -12.40 -7.07
N LYS A 858 46.53 -13.50 -6.33
CA LYS A 858 47.03 -13.54 -4.93
C LYS A 858 46.16 -12.86 -3.86
N LYS A 859 44.92 -13.32 -3.69
CA LYS A 859 44.38 -13.64 -2.36
C LYS A 859 43.26 -14.69 -2.27
N ILE A 860 43.27 -15.70 -3.15
CA ILE A 860 42.64 -16.99 -2.82
C ILE A 860 43.56 -17.73 -1.83
N THR A 861 43.44 -17.35 -0.57
CA THR A 861 43.88 -18.10 0.62
C THR A 861 43.06 -17.52 1.79
N PHE A 862 42.46 -18.37 2.63
CA PHE A 862 41.50 -18.00 3.72
C PHE A 862 40.02 -17.77 3.35
N ILE A 863 39.48 -18.47 2.34
CA ILE A 863 38.12 -19.04 2.44
C ILE A 863 38.15 -20.55 2.15
N ILE A 864 39.01 -21.27 2.90
CA ILE A 864 38.85 -22.71 3.20
C ILE A 864 39.11 -22.94 4.70
N ILE A 865 38.50 -22.10 5.53
CA ILE A 865 38.14 -22.36 6.93
C ILE A 865 36.79 -21.63 7.08
N GLY A 866 35.70 -22.38 7.24
CA GLY A 866 34.34 -21.83 7.21
C GLY A 866 33.28 -22.88 6.92
N CYS A 867 33.42 -23.63 5.81
CA CYS A 867 32.53 -24.75 5.48
C CYS A 867 33.02 -26.12 6.01
N SER A 868 34.26 -26.19 6.51
CA SER A 868 34.92 -27.44 6.91
C SER A 868 34.67 -27.87 8.36
N CYS A 869 34.11 -27.03 9.23
CA CYS A 869 33.88 -27.37 10.64
C CYS A 869 32.58 -28.15 10.87
N GLY A 870 31.47 -27.72 10.26
CA GLY A 870 30.19 -28.44 10.34
C GLY A 870 30.27 -29.85 9.75
N GLY A 871 30.81 -29.97 8.54
CA GLY A 871 30.96 -31.27 7.85
C GLY A 871 31.85 -32.26 8.60
N VAL A 872 32.96 -31.81 9.20
CA VAL A 872 33.86 -32.70 9.97
C VAL A 872 33.26 -33.10 11.31
N VAL A 873 32.56 -32.20 12.03
CA VAL A 873 31.84 -32.58 13.26
C VAL A 873 30.70 -33.55 12.95
N LEU A 874 29.94 -33.32 11.87
CA LEU A 874 28.87 -34.23 11.44
C LEU A 874 29.43 -35.60 11.01
N LEU A 875 30.53 -35.64 10.26
CA LEU A 875 31.24 -36.89 9.93
C LEU A 875 31.80 -37.59 11.17
N PHE A 876 32.34 -36.87 12.14
CA PHE A 876 32.85 -37.46 13.38
C PHE A 876 31.71 -38.05 14.23
N LEU A 877 30.58 -37.35 14.33
CA LEU A 877 29.37 -37.84 14.99
C LEU A 877 28.76 -39.05 14.25
N LEU A 878 28.69 -39.03 12.92
CA LEU A 878 28.23 -40.17 12.12
C LEU A 878 29.19 -41.38 12.21
N CYS A 879 30.51 -41.14 12.24
CA CYS A 879 31.51 -42.19 12.49
C CYS A 879 31.41 -42.76 13.91
N LEU A 880 31.16 -41.93 14.93
CA LEU A 880 30.90 -42.39 16.30
C LEU A 880 29.60 -43.19 16.38
N LEU A 881 28.52 -42.73 15.74
CA LEU A 881 27.24 -43.43 15.68
C LEU A 881 27.37 -44.78 14.95
N ALA A 882 28.07 -44.80 13.82
CA ALA A 882 28.38 -46.02 13.07
C ALA A 882 29.30 -46.98 13.85
N TYR A 883 30.28 -46.46 14.60
CA TYR A 883 31.14 -47.25 15.49
C TYR A 883 30.33 -47.86 16.65
N TRP A 884 29.42 -47.10 17.26
CA TRP A 884 28.55 -47.56 18.34
C TRP A 884 27.55 -48.63 17.86
N LEU A 885 26.90 -48.39 16.72
CA LEU A 885 26.02 -49.36 16.06
C LEU A 885 26.77 -50.61 15.57
N LYS A 886 28.02 -50.47 15.12
CA LYS A 886 28.90 -51.60 14.78
C LYS A 886 29.25 -52.41 16.03
N ASN A 887 29.62 -51.77 17.13
CA ASN A 887 29.95 -52.46 18.39
C ASN A 887 28.75 -53.26 18.94
N ILE A 888 27.53 -52.71 18.85
CA ILE A 888 26.27 -53.42 19.17
C ILE A 888 26.01 -54.62 18.23
N ARG A 889 26.35 -54.50 16.93
CA ARG A 889 26.28 -55.61 15.95
C ARG A 889 27.39 -56.66 16.11
N GLU A 890 28.55 -56.31 16.66
CA GLU A 890 29.63 -57.28 16.92
C GLU A 890 29.38 -58.04 18.24
N GLN A 891 28.91 -57.38 19.30
CA GLN A 891 28.45 -58.03 20.55
C GLN A 891 27.36 -59.09 20.31
N SER A 892 26.46 -58.86 19.35
CA SER A 892 25.34 -59.77 19.06
C SER A 892 25.70 -60.96 18.15
N ASN A 893 26.77 -60.89 17.36
CA ASN A 893 27.17 -61.97 16.44
C ASN A 893 28.12 -63.01 17.03
N VAL A 894 28.89 -62.69 18.08
CA VAL A 894 29.83 -63.64 18.72
C VAL A 894 29.10 -64.82 19.38
N LYS A 895 27.86 -64.65 19.86
CA LYS A 895 27.09 -65.71 20.56
C LYS A 895 26.38 -66.72 19.65
N LYS A 896 26.41 -66.60 18.30
CA LYS A 896 25.61 -67.45 17.40
C LYS A 896 26.36 -68.34 16.40
N LYS A 897 27.70 -68.47 16.48
CA LYS A 897 28.45 -69.41 15.62
C LYS A 897 29.50 -70.29 16.31
N LYS A 898 29.27 -70.71 17.57
CA LYS A 898 29.91 -71.91 18.15
C LYS A 898 28.99 -72.74 19.08
N LYS A 899 27.72 -72.90 18.69
CA LYS A 899 26.82 -73.92 19.31
C LYS A 899 25.92 -74.63 18.30
N MET A 900 26.54 -75.40 17.42
CA MET A 900 26.05 -76.75 17.14
C MET A 900 27.26 -77.68 16.98
N MET A 901 27.07 -78.96 17.29
CA MET A 901 28.06 -80.04 17.14
C MET A 901 29.36 -79.90 17.96
N ASN A 902 29.25 -80.10 19.28
CA ASN A 902 30.06 -81.16 19.89
C ASN A 902 29.32 -81.78 21.10
N THR A 903 29.39 -83.10 21.28
CA THR A 903 28.62 -83.84 22.29
C THR A 903 29.20 -85.24 22.54
N ARG A 904 29.58 -85.56 23.79
CA ARG A 904 29.49 -86.87 24.49
C ARG A 904 30.35 -86.91 25.76
N LEU A 905 30.10 -87.92 26.59
CA LEU A 905 30.68 -88.23 27.93
C LEU A 905 30.28 -87.20 29.01
N CYS A 906 29.68 -87.57 30.15
CA CYS A 906 29.24 -88.88 30.69
C CYS A 906 27.85 -88.77 31.37
N HIS A 907 27.14 -89.92 31.51
CA HIS A 907 26.05 -90.31 32.45
C HIS A 907 25.10 -89.23 33.03
N ASN A 908 23.76 -89.37 33.18
CA ASN A 908 22.75 -90.45 33.01
C ASN A 908 21.34 -89.73 33.14
N PHE A 909 20.11 -90.28 32.97
CA PHE A 909 19.56 -91.62 32.68
C PHE A 909 18.11 -91.52 32.09
N SER A 910 17.49 -92.67 31.76
CA SER A 910 16.07 -93.11 31.97
C SER A 910 14.92 -92.08 32.18
N ILE A 911 13.72 -92.16 31.57
CA ILE A 911 13.10 -93.12 30.59
C ILE A 911 11.90 -92.44 29.85
N ASN A 912 11.57 -92.92 28.63
CA ASN A 912 10.34 -92.93 27.76
C ASN A 912 9.08 -92.05 28.09
N SER A 913 8.12 -91.76 27.19
CA SER A 913 7.66 -92.52 26.00
C SER A 913 6.75 -91.77 24.99
N GLN A 914 6.72 -92.23 23.72
CA GLN A 914 5.64 -92.13 22.70
C GLN A 914 5.23 -90.74 22.12
N LEU A 915 4.61 -90.60 20.91
CA LEU A 915 4.73 -91.23 19.57
C LEU A 915 3.96 -90.36 18.51
N VAL A 916 4.31 -90.51 17.21
CA VAL A 916 3.42 -90.39 16.00
C VAL A 916 2.91 -89.02 15.46
N ASN A 917 3.42 -88.70 14.26
CA ASN A 917 2.77 -88.21 13.01
C ASN A 917 2.20 -86.79 12.78
N THR A 918 2.93 -86.04 11.93
CA THR A 918 2.55 -85.46 10.62
C THR A 918 1.13 -84.94 10.32
N HIS A 919 1.05 -83.79 9.63
CA HIS A 919 0.19 -83.60 8.45
C HIS A 919 0.76 -82.56 7.46
N LYS A 920 0.26 -82.56 6.21
CA LYS A 920 0.65 -81.62 5.13
C LYS A 920 -0.51 -81.36 4.16
N MET A 921 -0.82 -80.08 3.92
CA MET A 921 -1.55 -79.47 2.78
C MET A 921 -2.82 -80.14 2.20
N ALA A 922 -3.96 -79.45 2.35
CA ALA A 922 -5.05 -79.32 1.38
C ALA A 922 -5.80 -77.98 1.66
N GLY A 923 -6.75 -77.56 0.82
CA GLY A 923 -7.50 -76.30 0.97
C GLY A 923 -8.90 -76.32 0.35
N CYS A 924 -9.65 -75.23 0.53
CA CYS A 924 -11.13 -75.10 0.32
C CYS A 924 -11.95 -75.97 1.33
N GLU A 925 -13.20 -75.65 1.69
CA GLU A 925 -14.10 -74.55 1.26
C GLU A 925 -15.13 -74.16 2.37
N SER A 926 -15.92 -73.11 2.11
CA SER A 926 -17.28 -72.80 2.64
C SER A 926 -17.63 -72.83 4.14
N LYS A 927 -18.11 -71.66 4.61
CA LYS A 927 -19.19 -71.38 5.61
C LYS A 927 -19.85 -72.53 6.41
N GLU A 928 -19.92 -72.34 7.72
CA GLU A 928 -21.12 -72.23 8.60
C GLU A 928 -20.62 -72.09 10.06
N SER A 929 -21.29 -71.66 11.13
CA SER A 929 -22.56 -71.01 11.49
C SER A 929 -22.44 -70.75 13.02
N SER A 930 -23.32 -69.95 13.63
CA SER A 930 -23.37 -69.55 15.07
C SER A 930 -22.92 -70.60 16.14
N ARG A 931 -22.42 -70.29 17.35
CA ARG A 931 -22.89 -69.27 18.35
C ARG A 931 -21.98 -69.25 19.63
N HIS A 932 -22.17 -68.25 20.51
CA HIS A 932 -21.76 -68.16 21.95
C HIS A 932 -20.27 -68.04 22.39
N GLN A 933 -19.87 -66.80 22.76
CA GLN A 933 -19.67 -66.34 24.17
C GLN A 933 -18.42 -66.73 25.01
N SER A 934 -17.88 -65.71 25.73
CA SER A 934 -17.04 -65.74 26.97
C SER A 934 -15.50 -65.80 26.86
N GLY A 935 -14.82 -65.06 27.76
CA GLY A 935 -13.40 -65.17 28.20
C GLY A 935 -12.32 -64.77 27.18
N SER A 936 -11.39 -63.81 27.35
CA SER A 936 -10.68 -63.19 28.50
C SER A 936 -9.35 -63.85 28.93
N ASP A 937 -8.40 -62.97 29.29
CA ASP A 937 -7.21 -63.18 30.15
C ASP A 937 -5.97 -63.92 29.60
N GLY A 938 -4.81 -63.67 30.25
CA GLY A 938 -3.45 -64.06 29.83
C GLY A 938 -2.74 -62.96 29.00
N ALA A 939 -1.85 -62.10 29.52
CA ALA A 939 -0.91 -62.21 30.66
C ALA A 939 0.19 -63.29 30.44
N GLU A 940 1.39 -63.24 31.03
CA GLU A 940 1.85 -62.53 32.23
C GLU A 940 3.40 -62.54 32.36
N ASN A 941 3.91 -61.94 33.46
CA ASN A 941 5.11 -62.29 34.26
C ASN A 941 6.51 -61.71 33.94
N ALA A 942 7.41 -61.46 34.93
CA ALA A 942 7.36 -60.86 36.29
C ALA A 942 8.67 -61.17 37.10
N LYS A 943 8.69 -60.76 38.38
CA LYS A 943 9.52 -61.20 39.54
C LYS A 943 10.84 -60.44 39.81
N ASN A 944 11.19 -60.07 41.06
CA ASN A 944 10.46 -60.08 42.35
C ASN A 944 11.17 -59.24 43.47
N ASP A 945 10.48 -59.06 44.62
CA ASP A 945 10.98 -58.88 46.01
C ASP A 945 11.75 -57.60 46.47
N ALA A 946 10.98 -56.60 46.92
CA ALA A 946 10.85 -56.02 48.31
C ALA A 946 12.08 -55.85 49.28
N PRO A 947 12.00 -55.04 50.39
CA PRO A 947 10.89 -54.19 50.90
C PRO A 947 11.24 -52.74 51.41
N ASP A 948 10.18 -51.96 51.67
CA ASP A 948 9.90 -51.17 52.91
C ASP A 948 9.87 -49.60 52.97
N MET A 949 8.82 -49.11 53.67
CA MET A 949 8.42 -47.82 54.32
C MET A 949 9.06 -46.43 53.98
N ALA A 950 8.34 -45.28 54.05
CA ALA A 950 6.90 -44.95 54.17
C ALA A 950 6.58 -43.41 54.12
N THR A 951 5.27 -43.05 54.00
CA THR A 951 4.56 -41.81 54.48
C THR A 951 4.97 -40.41 53.91
N VAL A 952 4.22 -39.27 53.93
CA VAL A 952 2.86 -38.79 54.38
C VAL A 952 2.56 -37.42 53.66
N PHE A 953 1.36 -36.80 53.52
CA PHE A 953 -0.06 -37.21 53.34
C PHE A 953 -1.02 -35.98 53.16
N GLY A 954 -1.91 -35.95 52.16
CA GLY A 954 -3.06 -34.99 52.02
C GLY A 954 -2.77 -33.55 51.54
N ALA A 955 -3.72 -32.63 51.27
CA ALA A 955 -5.20 -32.62 51.13
C ALA A 955 -5.60 -31.25 50.45
N VAL A 956 -6.58 -31.00 49.57
CA VAL A 956 -7.97 -31.45 49.24
C VAL A 956 -9.08 -30.42 49.66
N VAL A 957 -9.80 -29.89 48.64
CA VAL A 957 -11.19 -29.31 48.63
C VAL A 957 -11.50 -27.86 49.10
N GLY A 958 -12.47 -27.22 48.40
CA GLY A 958 -13.25 -26.00 48.78
C GLY A 958 -13.46 -25.00 47.63
N ILE A 959 -14.44 -25.11 46.71
CA ILE A 959 -15.90 -24.84 46.83
C ILE A 959 -16.16 -23.40 47.34
N ALA A 960 -16.47 -22.35 46.54
CA ALA A 960 -17.54 -22.08 45.55
C ALA A 960 -18.82 -21.42 46.16
N VAL A 961 -19.64 -20.75 45.32
CA VAL A 961 -20.94 -20.06 45.63
C VAL A 961 -20.82 -18.64 46.26
N ALA A 962 -21.64 -17.60 46.00
CA ALA A 962 -22.41 -17.17 44.79
C ALA A 962 -23.06 -15.74 44.95
N VAL A 963 -23.47 -15.13 43.82
CA VAL A 963 -24.74 -14.37 43.59
C VAL A 963 -24.98 -12.92 44.12
N CYS A 964 -25.42 -12.06 43.18
CA CYS A 964 -26.27 -10.83 43.23
C CYS A 964 -26.01 -9.62 44.17
N GLY A 965 -26.18 -8.41 43.60
CA GLY A 965 -27.27 -7.53 44.07
C GLY A 965 -27.13 -5.99 43.99
N ILE A 966 -27.81 -5.37 43.00
CA ILE A 966 -28.62 -4.13 43.11
C ILE A 966 -28.01 -2.82 43.68
N ALA A 967 -28.00 -1.75 42.88
CA ALA A 967 -28.36 -0.38 43.30
C ALA A 967 -28.72 0.51 42.07
N CYS A 968 -29.56 1.53 42.27
CA CYS A 968 -30.04 2.47 41.23
C CYS A 968 -30.30 3.87 41.81
N MET A 969 -30.73 4.80 40.94
CA MET A 969 -31.26 6.16 41.21
C MET A 969 -30.18 7.26 41.41
N ALA A 970 -30.43 8.55 41.11
CA ALA A 970 -31.71 9.23 40.84
C ALA A 970 -31.62 10.48 39.93
N SER A 971 -32.81 10.95 39.50
CA SER A 971 -33.20 12.37 39.26
C SER A 971 -32.83 13.09 37.94
N GLY A 972 -33.80 13.86 37.42
CA GLY A 972 -33.61 14.94 36.44
C GLY A 972 -34.75 15.06 35.39
N SER A 973 -35.56 16.13 35.43
CA SER A 973 -36.68 16.37 34.48
C SER A 973 -36.59 17.76 33.85
N GLY A 974 -36.99 17.92 32.58
CA GLY A 974 -37.09 19.24 31.94
C GLY A 974 -37.49 19.24 30.46
N SER A 975 -38.65 19.85 30.17
CA SER A 975 -39.17 20.26 28.84
C SER A 975 -39.54 19.17 27.81
N ILE A 976 -40.74 19.27 27.21
CA ILE A 976 -41.27 18.33 26.21
C ILE A 976 -41.44 19.04 24.86
N ASN A 977 -40.47 18.87 23.96
CA ASN A 977 -40.70 19.06 22.53
C ASN A 977 -41.48 17.86 21.99
N LYS A 978 -42.75 18.06 21.62
CA LYS A 978 -43.61 17.01 21.04
C LYS A 978 -43.05 16.53 19.70
N LYS A 979 -42.49 15.33 19.68
CA LYS A 979 -41.82 14.77 18.50
C LYS A 979 -42.85 14.40 17.42
N THR A 980 -42.72 14.98 16.24
CA THR A 980 -43.40 14.52 15.02
C THR A 980 -42.70 13.31 14.42
N MET A 981 -43.43 12.52 13.64
CA MET A 981 -42.89 11.44 12.80
C MET A 981 -43.60 11.39 11.45
N LYS A 982 -42.94 10.86 10.42
CA LYS A 982 -43.59 10.56 9.13
C LYS A 982 -44.74 9.57 9.37
N ALA A 983 -45.92 9.88 8.85
CA ALA A 983 -47.11 9.08 9.00
C ALA A 983 -46.95 7.74 8.25
N PRO A 984 -47.03 6.56 8.91
CA PRO A 984 -46.82 5.29 8.24
C PRO A 984 -47.80 5.09 7.09
N GLY A 985 -47.29 4.87 5.87
CA GLY A 985 -48.09 4.75 4.65
C GLY A 985 -48.58 6.06 4.03
N ARG A 986 -48.15 7.24 4.50
CA ARG A 986 -48.52 8.55 3.91
C ARG A 986 -47.32 9.52 3.85
N ASN A 987 -47.40 10.51 2.95
CA ASN A 987 -46.33 11.51 2.73
C ASN A 987 -46.58 12.83 3.48
N TYR A 988 -46.89 12.76 4.77
CA TYR A 988 -46.91 13.91 5.69
C TYR A 988 -46.51 13.47 7.11
N CYS A 989 -46.35 14.43 8.02
CA CYS A 989 -45.96 14.16 9.41
C CYS A 989 -47.15 14.28 10.38
N ILE A 990 -47.12 13.47 11.44
CA ILE A 990 -48.09 13.46 12.56
C ILE A 990 -47.34 13.49 13.89
N TYR A 991 -47.99 13.89 14.99
CA TYR A 991 -47.39 13.78 16.31
C TYR A 991 -47.26 12.32 16.72
N ARG A 992 -46.08 11.92 17.19
CA ARG A 992 -45.77 10.53 17.57
C ARG A 992 -46.65 10.04 18.73
N GLU A 993 -47.00 10.93 19.65
CA GLU A 993 -47.88 10.61 20.79
C GLU A 993 -49.31 10.24 20.38
N ASP A 994 -49.88 10.86 19.33
CA ASP A 994 -51.23 10.53 18.87
C ASP A 994 -51.26 9.17 18.15
N PHE A 995 -50.24 8.90 17.31
CA PHE A 995 -50.06 7.58 16.70
C PHE A 995 -49.80 6.48 17.75
N GLN A 996 -49.04 6.77 18.81
CA GLN A 996 -48.80 5.82 19.90
C GLN A 996 -50.03 5.61 20.81
N ARG A 997 -50.99 6.55 20.85
CA ARG A 997 -52.20 6.44 21.66
C ARG A 997 -53.24 5.47 21.06
N ASP A 998 -53.40 5.45 19.75
CA ASP A 998 -54.17 4.39 19.06
C ASP A 998 -53.60 4.04 17.66
N PRO A 999 -52.57 3.17 17.59
CA PRO A 999 -52.06 2.66 16.32
C PRO A 999 -53.12 1.84 15.56
N ALA A 1000 -54.01 1.14 16.29
CA ALA A 1000 -55.00 0.23 15.73
C ALA A 1000 -56.24 0.95 15.17
N GLY A 1001 -56.47 2.21 15.57
CA GLY A 1001 -57.38 3.16 14.92
C GLY A 1001 -56.75 3.71 13.63
N TYR A 1002 -55.52 4.22 13.72
CA TYR A 1002 -54.79 4.78 12.56
C TYR A 1002 -54.73 3.81 11.37
N PHE A 1003 -54.40 2.54 11.59
CA PHE A 1003 -54.36 1.54 10.52
C PHE A 1003 -55.74 1.02 10.07
N ARG A 1004 -56.83 1.39 10.75
CA ARG A 1004 -58.21 1.02 10.40
C ARG A 1004 -58.75 1.90 9.27
N ASP A 1005 -58.51 3.21 9.35
CA ASP A 1005 -58.88 4.18 8.32
C ASP A 1005 -57.90 4.22 7.13
N LEU A 1006 -56.92 3.31 7.11
CA LEU A 1006 -56.09 2.98 5.94
C LEU A 1006 -56.60 1.77 5.14
N ARG A 1007 -57.77 1.21 5.49
CA ARG A 1007 -58.45 0.10 4.78
C ARG A 1007 -59.86 0.48 4.28
N LYS A 1008 -60.10 1.76 3.98
CA LYS A 1008 -61.30 2.29 3.33
C LYS A 1008 -60.89 2.98 2.03
#